data_AF-A0A3B5BAQ2-F1
#
_entry.id   AF-A0A3B5BAQ2-F1
#
_cell.length_a   1.000
_cell.length_b   1.000
_cell.length_c   1.000
_cell.angle_alpha   90.00
_cell.angle_beta   90.00
_cell.angle_gamma   90.00
#
_symmetry.space_group_name_H-M   'P 1'
#
loop_
_entity.id
_entity.type
_entity.pdbx_description
1 polymer ?
#
loop_
_entity_poly.entity_id
_entity_poly.type
_entity_poly.pdbx_seq_one_letter_code
_entity_poly.pdbx_strand_id
1 'polypeptide(L)'
;MSYDTFFTMKRLIERSRRPDEVLRWVTQNPAKISHNHYPVALQKIGQLLQATPPSRTARDDADGEASGGGAADGEGRQILEHQDFQTLCTAIVSDCAKFDNFSIVNCLYAVAALGLPSDSQVVQVLEAESQSRLNQFNQKDVSMVFSSSMKLHPGSQHPLTEACLAGLEKNLERERHPQTLFLLLSYYRLKWRSLQPQEPASAAGGGAATTSANSNNTPPNPEQLLANRKILRLVKHTLASVSGVRDQEMALLDEMLAACAREASNKSLELIFSSHLFYQNRQERFISSLAEELPKKVDSITPYTMALIAKYIARHRLRETRLLDTIADFLVKKAEYLDSKVIQKLVFPFSRMSYRPSNEQQFFSRLEEVVELKALSSPLATVNILMSLFQLGHFPGLVLHRVFSSAFISNVTNSPYALIVRRYLSLLDAAVELEYQDYSGPRLQDAHKVLMFDHALTADEVNRKYSYKGLVAEALRQLVGEQNYKQDEVLAPGYYTDFVLWMDSSGRVLPIRTGAGLALSIVPSSCVAVASKPAEGAVAVVTSEFQKFSPFATLEEGAEQTCQVGEAIGGAMEARSFLPHHIRSTSGAAVPSGPPRPGTNGGALDYGPYYVPAAEYYASLAKEHSLESQDSSTLSSPPSDGLAPPGAQGPAGAPAPDSLFQFSIGKILEDEGGSGAPGVQGTDCELPGFYEGVPYSEGSEADRVPPSPPQLHPPDRPDPDTIPADQRQIRRVIMSVNDKWHYCHNSEVLVGSRAMRDRHLRLLGYIILQLPYHELEKLNGIEEVKQYLHKKLLDVPL
;
A
#
# COMPACT_ATOMS: atom_id res chain seq x y z
N MET A 1 -6.37 -40.97 43.04
CA MET A 1 -6.00 -41.49 41.71
C MET A 1 -4.48 -41.52 41.62
N SER A 2 -3.84 -42.55 41.06
CA SER A 2 -2.37 -42.52 40.86
C SER A 2 -2.01 -41.65 39.66
N TYR A 3 -0.79 -41.11 39.68
CA TYR A 3 -0.23 -40.28 38.60
C TYR A 3 -0.29 -41.02 37.26
N ASP A 4 0.16 -42.27 37.21
CA ASP A 4 0.18 -43.08 35.98
C ASP A 4 -1.22 -43.35 35.43
N THR A 5 -2.21 -43.56 36.29
CA THR A 5 -3.61 -43.73 35.85
C THR A 5 -4.10 -42.46 35.14
N PHE A 6 -3.74 -41.27 35.65
CA PHE A 6 -4.19 -40.00 35.10
C PHE A 6 -3.66 -39.78 33.68
N PHE A 7 -2.35 -39.90 33.50
CA PHE A 7 -1.74 -39.75 32.16
C PHE A 7 -2.18 -40.85 31.19
N THR A 8 -2.45 -42.06 31.68
CA THR A 8 -3.00 -43.15 30.86
C THR A 8 -4.39 -42.81 30.34
N MET A 9 -5.33 -42.39 31.21
CA MET A 9 -6.68 -42.03 30.80
C MET A 9 -6.71 -40.81 29.88
N LYS A 10 -5.95 -39.75 30.18
CA LYS A 10 -5.76 -38.60 29.29
C LYS A 10 -5.28 -39.04 27.90
N ARG A 11 -4.23 -39.87 27.83
CA ARG A 11 -3.66 -40.37 26.57
C ARG A 11 -4.63 -41.27 25.79
N LEU A 12 -5.47 -42.06 26.45
CA LEU A 12 -6.50 -42.88 25.78
C LEU A 12 -7.57 -42.00 25.11
N ILE A 13 -8.04 -40.98 25.82
CA ILE A 13 -8.97 -39.97 25.28
C ILE A 13 -8.32 -39.26 24.08
N GLU A 14 -7.14 -38.68 24.24
CA GLU A 14 -6.45 -37.92 23.18
C GLU A 14 -6.17 -38.75 21.91
N ARG A 15 -5.92 -40.05 22.05
CA ARG A 15 -5.63 -40.98 20.93
C ARG A 15 -6.87 -41.62 20.31
N SER A 16 -8.05 -41.44 20.90
CA SER A 16 -9.31 -41.94 20.35
C SER A 16 -9.58 -41.34 18.95
N ARG A 17 -10.18 -42.14 18.06
CA ARG A 17 -10.46 -41.79 16.66
C ARG A 17 -11.95 -41.61 16.39
N ARG A 18 -12.84 -42.05 17.28
CA ARG A 18 -14.29 -41.86 17.20
C ARG A 18 -14.85 -41.24 18.48
N PRO A 19 -15.90 -40.40 18.40
CA PRO A 19 -16.58 -39.88 19.59
C PRO A 19 -17.04 -40.98 20.56
N ASP A 20 -17.54 -42.12 20.05
CA ASP A 20 -17.97 -43.26 20.87
C ASP A 20 -16.84 -43.86 21.72
N GLU A 21 -15.61 -43.87 21.20
CA GLU A 21 -14.45 -44.37 21.93
C GLU A 21 -14.15 -43.46 23.12
N VAL A 22 -14.19 -42.13 22.92
CA VAL A 22 -14.03 -41.14 23.99
C VAL A 22 -15.10 -41.31 25.05
N LEU A 23 -16.36 -41.44 24.64
CA LEU A 23 -17.48 -41.64 25.57
C LEU A 23 -17.31 -42.92 26.38
N ARG A 24 -17.02 -44.06 25.75
CA ARG A 24 -16.76 -45.34 26.45
C ARG A 24 -15.63 -45.25 27.46
N TRP A 25 -14.53 -44.57 27.15
CA TRP A 25 -13.42 -44.39 28.10
C TRP A 25 -13.85 -43.62 29.35
N VAL A 26 -14.80 -42.70 29.24
CA VAL A 26 -15.29 -41.88 30.35
C VAL A 26 -16.43 -42.57 31.11
N THR A 27 -17.39 -43.23 30.43
CA THR A 27 -18.55 -43.84 31.08
C THR A 27 -18.28 -45.22 31.70
N GLN A 28 -17.39 -46.05 31.11
CA GLN A 28 -17.20 -47.43 31.58
C GLN A 28 -16.36 -47.56 32.87
N ASN A 29 -15.57 -46.55 33.24
CA ASN A 29 -14.63 -46.63 34.36
C ASN A 29 -14.63 -45.33 35.21
N PRO A 30 -15.76 -44.88 35.79
CA PRO A 30 -15.85 -43.59 36.48
C PRO A 30 -14.87 -43.45 37.65
N ALA A 31 -14.56 -44.53 38.38
CA ALA A 31 -13.56 -44.54 39.45
C ALA A 31 -12.11 -44.22 38.99
N LYS A 32 -11.85 -44.22 37.68
CA LYS A 32 -10.58 -43.83 37.04
C LYS A 32 -10.67 -42.48 36.31
N ILE A 33 -11.77 -41.73 36.46
CA ILE A 33 -11.93 -40.41 35.85
C ILE A 33 -11.77 -39.32 36.93
N SER A 34 -10.67 -38.57 36.84
CA SER A 34 -10.54 -37.25 37.49
C SER A 34 -11.30 -36.19 36.69
N HIS A 35 -11.82 -35.15 37.36
CA HIS A 35 -12.56 -34.04 36.76
C HIS A 35 -11.82 -33.37 35.58
N ASN A 36 -10.48 -33.31 35.67
CA ASN A 36 -9.60 -32.79 34.63
C ASN A 36 -9.64 -33.56 33.29
N HIS A 37 -10.26 -34.75 33.22
CA HIS A 37 -10.47 -35.46 31.95
C HIS A 37 -11.75 -35.05 31.22
N TYR A 38 -12.78 -34.57 31.93
CA TYR A 38 -14.03 -34.12 31.30
C TYR A 38 -13.81 -33.03 30.23
N PRO A 39 -13.02 -31.95 30.46
CA PRO A 39 -12.78 -30.98 29.40
C PRO A 39 -11.99 -31.56 28.23
N VAL A 40 -11.03 -32.46 28.49
CA VAL A 40 -10.24 -33.13 27.44
C VAL A 40 -11.14 -34.02 26.59
N ALA A 41 -12.08 -34.75 27.21
CA ALA A 41 -13.06 -35.58 26.50
C ALA A 41 -13.99 -34.74 25.63
N LEU A 42 -14.58 -33.67 26.17
CA LEU A 42 -15.46 -32.77 25.42
C LEU A 42 -14.74 -32.08 24.25
N GLN A 43 -13.51 -31.58 24.47
CA GLN A 43 -12.69 -30.99 23.40
C GLN A 43 -12.36 -32.03 22.32
N LYS A 44 -12.03 -33.26 22.71
CA LYS A 44 -11.73 -34.34 21.77
C LYS A 44 -12.96 -34.76 20.96
N ILE A 45 -14.14 -34.87 21.58
CA ILE A 45 -15.41 -35.11 20.88
C ILE A 45 -15.65 -34.02 19.84
N GLY A 46 -15.50 -32.74 20.22
CA GLY A 46 -15.66 -31.61 19.30
C GLY A 46 -14.68 -31.63 18.11
N GLN A 47 -13.41 -31.98 18.36
CA GLN A 47 -12.41 -32.16 17.29
C GLN A 47 -12.78 -33.29 16.33
N LEU A 48 -13.23 -34.44 16.85
CA LEU A 48 -13.60 -35.59 16.02
C LEU A 48 -14.87 -35.34 15.20
N LEU A 49 -15.84 -34.61 15.76
CA LEU A 49 -17.04 -34.17 15.04
C LEU A 49 -16.70 -33.21 13.89
N GLN A 50 -15.80 -32.25 14.11
CA GLN A 50 -15.35 -31.32 13.07
C GLN A 50 -14.45 -31.95 11.99
N ALA A 51 -13.88 -33.14 12.28
CA ALA A 51 -12.94 -33.83 11.39
C ALA A 51 -13.59 -34.94 10.52
N THR A 52 -14.89 -35.19 10.67
CA THR A 52 -15.60 -36.23 9.92
C THR A 52 -16.17 -35.64 8.62
N PRO A 53 -15.67 -36.01 7.43
CA PRO A 53 -16.27 -35.59 6.16
C PRO A 53 -17.58 -36.35 5.91
N PRO A 54 -18.55 -35.76 5.19
CA PRO A 54 -19.82 -36.43 4.90
C PRO A 54 -19.59 -37.72 4.10
N SER A 55 -20.12 -38.83 4.61
CA SER A 55 -19.93 -40.15 4.04
C SER A 55 -20.73 -40.31 2.74
N ARG A 56 -20.05 -40.63 1.64
CA ARG A 56 -20.69 -41.11 0.41
C ARG A 56 -21.10 -42.56 0.61
N THR A 57 -22.36 -42.82 0.96
CA THR A 57 -22.94 -44.16 0.86
C THR A 57 -23.17 -44.53 -0.61
N ALA A 58 -23.11 -45.84 -0.90
CA ALA A 58 -23.14 -46.36 -2.26
C ALA A 58 -24.55 -46.33 -2.88
N ARG A 59 -24.58 -46.38 -4.22
CA ARG A 59 -25.79 -46.58 -5.04
C ARG A 59 -26.56 -47.84 -4.60
N ASP A 60 -27.89 -47.77 -4.65
CA ASP A 60 -28.66 -48.37 -5.76
C ASP A 60 -30.08 -47.78 -5.87
N ASP A 61 -30.43 -47.42 -7.11
CA ASP A 61 -31.72 -47.27 -7.79
C ASP A 61 -33.00 -46.62 -7.21
N ALA A 62 -33.72 -46.03 -8.18
CA ALA A 62 -35.15 -45.67 -8.25
C ALA A 62 -35.59 -44.22 -7.94
N ASP A 63 -36.35 -43.70 -8.92
CA ASP A 63 -36.95 -42.37 -9.10
C ASP A 63 -37.65 -41.73 -7.88
N GLY A 64 -37.54 -40.40 -7.76
CA GLY A 64 -38.41 -39.59 -6.90
C GLY A 64 -37.96 -38.14 -6.73
N GLU A 65 -38.85 -37.18 -7.01
CA GLU A 65 -38.66 -35.76 -6.65
C GLU A 65 -38.76 -35.56 -5.12
N ALA A 66 -37.82 -34.87 -4.48
CA ALA A 66 -38.05 -33.92 -3.37
C ALA A 66 -36.76 -33.42 -2.69
N SER A 67 -36.78 -32.15 -2.31
CA SER A 67 -36.26 -31.52 -1.08
C SER A 67 -35.38 -32.34 -0.12
N GLY A 68 -34.16 -31.87 0.21
CA GLY A 68 -33.45 -32.38 1.39
C GLY A 68 -31.96 -32.03 1.55
N GLY A 69 -31.63 -30.77 1.88
CA GLY A 69 -30.31 -30.47 2.46
C GLY A 69 -30.28 -30.80 3.95
N GLY A 70 -29.74 -31.96 4.35
CA GLY A 70 -29.82 -32.38 5.77
C GLY A 70 -28.97 -33.56 6.26
N ALA A 71 -28.09 -34.15 5.44
CA ALA A 71 -27.38 -35.38 5.84
C ALA A 71 -26.19 -35.17 6.79
N ALA A 72 -25.42 -34.09 6.62
CA ALA A 72 -24.15 -33.90 7.36
C ALA A 72 -24.33 -33.45 8.83
N ASP A 73 -25.43 -32.77 9.15
CA ASP A 73 -25.76 -32.30 10.50
C ASP A 73 -26.45 -33.41 11.35
N GLY A 74 -26.76 -34.57 10.74
CA GLY A 74 -27.45 -35.69 11.38
C GLY A 74 -26.57 -36.51 12.32
N GLU A 75 -25.44 -37.06 11.84
CA GLU A 75 -24.54 -37.89 12.66
C GLU A 75 -23.93 -37.11 13.84
N GLY A 76 -23.64 -35.81 13.63
CA GLY A 76 -23.11 -34.93 14.67
C GLY A 76 -24.07 -34.64 15.81
N ARG A 77 -25.39 -34.60 15.55
CA ARG A 77 -26.41 -34.46 16.59
C ARG A 77 -26.69 -35.78 17.30
N GLN A 78 -26.70 -36.89 16.57
CA GLN A 78 -26.93 -38.23 17.14
C GLN A 78 -25.96 -38.59 18.29
N ILE A 79 -24.68 -38.17 18.23
CA ILE A 79 -23.76 -38.42 19.35
C ILE A 79 -24.03 -37.53 20.58
N LEU A 80 -24.50 -36.29 20.37
CA LEU A 80 -24.85 -35.38 21.47
C LEU A 80 -26.16 -35.81 22.15
N GLU A 81 -27.03 -36.49 21.40
CA GLU A 81 -28.25 -37.13 21.90
C GLU A 81 -27.98 -38.50 22.56
N HIS A 82 -26.80 -39.10 22.36
CA HIS A 82 -26.47 -40.45 22.84
C HIS A 82 -26.44 -40.56 24.38
N GLN A 83 -26.92 -41.70 24.91
CA GLN A 83 -27.05 -41.92 26.36
C GLN A 83 -25.72 -41.78 27.13
N ASP A 84 -24.59 -42.20 26.55
CA ASP A 84 -23.28 -42.00 27.17
C ASP A 84 -22.88 -40.51 27.25
N PHE A 85 -23.27 -39.69 26.27
CA PHE A 85 -23.02 -38.24 26.29
C PHE A 85 -23.89 -37.55 27.33
N GLN A 86 -25.16 -37.93 27.43
CA GLN A 86 -26.05 -37.49 28.51
C GLN A 86 -25.48 -37.88 29.89
N THR A 87 -24.95 -39.10 30.03
CA THR A 87 -24.31 -39.59 31.26
C THR A 87 -23.07 -38.76 31.62
N LEU A 88 -22.24 -38.40 30.63
CA LEU A 88 -21.12 -37.47 30.81
C LEU A 88 -21.60 -36.08 31.29
N CYS A 89 -22.63 -35.52 30.66
CA CYS A 89 -23.22 -34.24 31.09
C CYS A 89 -23.79 -34.31 32.52
N THR A 90 -24.47 -35.39 32.89
CA THR A 90 -24.98 -35.61 34.25
C THR A 90 -23.84 -35.73 35.27
N ALA A 91 -22.76 -36.44 34.93
CA ALA A 91 -21.57 -36.53 35.79
C ALA A 91 -20.95 -35.14 36.03
N ILE A 92 -20.77 -34.35 34.97
CA ILE A 92 -20.28 -32.96 35.06
C ILE A 92 -21.19 -32.10 35.96
N VAL A 93 -22.52 -32.17 35.77
CA VAL A 93 -23.49 -31.46 36.62
C VAL A 93 -23.37 -31.86 38.09
N SER A 94 -23.24 -33.16 38.38
CA SER A 94 -23.18 -33.67 39.76
C SER A 94 -21.86 -33.36 40.49
N ASP A 95 -20.75 -33.24 39.76
CA ASP A 95 -19.41 -33.01 40.32
C ASP A 95 -18.89 -31.58 40.15
N CYS A 96 -19.62 -30.67 39.46
CA CYS A 96 -19.13 -29.34 39.08
C CYS A 96 -18.53 -28.54 40.25
N ALA A 97 -19.17 -28.54 41.43
CA ALA A 97 -18.68 -27.87 42.63
C ALA A 97 -17.31 -28.41 43.13
N LYS A 98 -16.91 -29.62 42.73
CA LYS A 98 -15.63 -30.26 43.07
C LYS A 98 -14.54 -30.02 42.02
N PHE A 99 -14.84 -29.30 40.94
CA PHE A 99 -13.86 -29.01 39.88
C PHE A 99 -12.88 -27.93 40.35
N ASP A 100 -11.67 -27.95 39.80
CA ASP A 100 -10.73 -26.82 39.90
C ASP A 100 -11.08 -25.75 38.85
N ASN A 101 -10.54 -24.54 39.01
CA ASN A 101 -10.82 -23.41 38.12
C ASN A 101 -10.45 -23.75 36.65
N PHE A 102 -9.38 -24.51 36.45
CA PHE A 102 -8.99 -25.00 35.12
C PHE A 102 -10.06 -25.89 34.48
N SER A 103 -10.58 -26.89 35.22
CA SER A 103 -11.61 -27.80 34.72
C SER A 103 -12.92 -27.06 34.41
N ILE A 104 -13.38 -26.15 35.28
CA ILE A 104 -14.62 -25.38 35.07
C ILE A 104 -14.54 -24.60 33.76
N VAL A 105 -13.49 -23.78 33.61
CA VAL A 105 -13.32 -22.89 32.46
C VAL A 105 -13.16 -23.68 31.16
N ASN A 106 -12.37 -24.77 31.16
CA ASN A 106 -12.22 -25.59 29.96
C ASN A 106 -13.46 -26.42 29.64
N CYS A 107 -14.26 -26.84 30.62
CA CYS A 107 -15.54 -27.52 30.39
C CYS A 107 -16.55 -26.55 29.76
N LEU A 108 -16.71 -25.35 30.32
CA LEU A 108 -17.60 -24.33 29.75
C LEU A 108 -17.18 -23.95 28.32
N TYR A 109 -15.87 -23.78 28.09
CA TYR A 109 -15.32 -23.54 26.76
C TYR A 109 -15.58 -24.69 25.79
N ALA A 110 -15.41 -25.94 26.22
CA ALA A 110 -15.65 -27.12 25.37
C ALA A 110 -17.14 -27.30 25.06
N VAL A 111 -18.02 -27.08 26.03
CA VAL A 111 -19.48 -27.09 25.88
C VAL A 111 -19.95 -26.00 24.89
N ALA A 112 -19.45 -24.78 25.02
CA ALA A 112 -19.68 -23.71 24.05
C ALA A 112 -19.07 -24.02 22.67
N ALA A 113 -17.91 -24.66 22.63
CA ALA A 113 -17.26 -25.08 21.39
C ALA A 113 -18.10 -26.12 20.62
N LEU A 114 -18.67 -27.09 21.33
CA LEU A 114 -19.60 -28.12 20.83
C LEU A 114 -20.95 -27.57 20.36
N GLY A 115 -21.33 -26.36 20.77
CA GLY A 115 -22.62 -25.75 20.39
C GLY A 115 -23.82 -26.36 21.14
N LEU A 116 -23.62 -26.81 22.39
CA LEU A 116 -24.75 -27.26 23.20
C LEU A 116 -25.74 -26.10 23.48
N PRO A 117 -27.06 -26.38 23.57
CA PRO A 117 -28.06 -25.37 23.86
C PRO A 117 -27.81 -24.65 25.20
N SER A 118 -28.02 -23.34 25.22
CA SER A 118 -27.75 -22.50 26.41
C SER A 118 -28.73 -22.74 27.57
N ASP A 119 -29.89 -23.32 27.28
CA ASP A 119 -30.89 -23.79 28.24
C ASP A 119 -30.57 -25.18 28.81
N SER A 120 -29.54 -25.87 28.31
CA SER A 120 -29.14 -27.18 28.83
C SER A 120 -28.59 -27.08 30.27
N GLN A 121 -28.95 -28.06 31.11
CA GLN A 121 -28.57 -28.07 32.53
C GLN A 121 -27.04 -28.02 32.75
N VAL A 122 -26.26 -28.65 31.85
CA VAL A 122 -24.79 -28.64 31.93
C VAL A 122 -24.20 -27.24 31.66
N VAL A 123 -24.78 -26.46 30.73
CA VAL A 123 -24.40 -25.06 30.51
C VAL A 123 -24.74 -24.24 31.74
N GLN A 124 -25.99 -24.29 32.20
CA GLN A 124 -26.46 -23.46 33.32
C GLN A 124 -25.66 -23.68 34.60
N VAL A 125 -25.31 -24.94 34.92
CA VAL A 125 -24.50 -25.27 36.10
C VAL A 125 -23.05 -24.79 35.95
N LEU A 126 -22.43 -24.97 34.77
CA LEU A 126 -21.08 -24.47 34.51
C LEU A 126 -21.01 -22.93 34.51
N GLU A 127 -22.03 -22.24 33.99
CA GLU A 127 -22.11 -20.78 34.03
C GLU A 127 -22.36 -20.26 35.44
N ALA A 128 -23.23 -20.89 36.23
CA ALA A 128 -23.47 -20.52 37.63
C ALA A 128 -22.22 -20.70 38.51
N GLU A 129 -21.48 -21.81 38.34
CA GLU A 129 -20.23 -22.05 39.08
C GLU A 129 -19.09 -21.13 38.58
N SER A 130 -19.06 -20.80 37.29
CA SER A 130 -18.13 -19.79 36.75
C SER A 130 -18.41 -18.40 37.31
N GLN A 131 -19.69 -18.03 37.45
CA GLN A 131 -20.12 -16.75 38.02
C GLN A 131 -19.77 -16.66 39.52
N SER A 132 -19.97 -17.73 40.29
CA SER A 132 -19.66 -17.75 41.73
C SER A 132 -18.15 -17.64 42.00
N ARG A 133 -17.32 -18.19 41.11
CA ARG A 133 -15.85 -18.21 41.23
C ARG A 133 -15.11 -17.12 40.46
N LEU A 134 -15.81 -16.20 39.79
CA LEU A 134 -15.19 -15.22 38.87
C LEU A 134 -14.01 -14.43 39.48
N ASN A 135 -14.08 -14.11 40.79
CA ASN A 135 -13.02 -13.41 41.52
C ASN A 135 -11.75 -14.25 41.78
N GLN A 136 -11.80 -15.57 41.56
CA GLN A 136 -10.69 -16.52 41.73
C GLN A 136 -9.99 -16.84 40.39
N PHE A 137 -10.55 -16.41 39.27
CA PHE A 137 -10.01 -16.64 37.94
C PHE A 137 -8.92 -15.63 37.59
N ASN A 138 -7.89 -16.10 36.88
CA ASN A 138 -6.89 -15.19 36.31
C ASN A 138 -7.44 -14.51 35.04
N GLN A 139 -6.72 -13.53 34.51
CA GLN A 139 -7.17 -12.74 33.36
C GLN A 139 -7.40 -13.57 32.07
N LYS A 140 -6.61 -14.64 31.84
CA LYS A 140 -6.82 -15.56 30.72
C LYS A 140 -8.10 -16.38 30.91
N ASP A 141 -8.33 -16.88 32.13
CA ASP A 141 -9.53 -17.65 32.47
C ASP A 141 -10.79 -16.80 32.30
N VAL A 142 -10.80 -15.55 32.80
CA VAL A 142 -11.92 -14.61 32.57
C VAL A 142 -12.15 -14.36 31.08
N SER A 143 -11.10 -14.21 30.27
CA SER A 143 -11.22 -14.07 28.81
C SER A 143 -11.79 -15.32 28.13
N MET A 144 -11.43 -16.53 28.59
CA MET A 144 -12.00 -17.79 28.10
C MET A 144 -13.47 -17.96 28.50
N VAL A 145 -13.86 -17.63 29.73
CA VAL A 145 -15.26 -17.64 30.18
C VAL A 145 -16.09 -16.61 29.39
N PHE A 146 -15.57 -15.39 29.20
CA PHE A 146 -16.21 -14.35 28.38
C PHE A 146 -16.46 -14.83 26.95
N SER A 147 -15.46 -15.43 26.30
CA SER A 147 -15.56 -16.04 24.96
C SER A 147 -16.64 -17.12 24.90
N SER A 148 -16.69 -17.96 25.94
CA SER A 148 -17.65 -19.08 26.03
C SER A 148 -19.08 -18.58 26.19
N SER A 149 -19.33 -17.67 27.12
CA SER A 149 -20.67 -17.11 27.36
C SER A 149 -21.14 -16.25 26.16
N MET A 150 -20.24 -15.50 25.50
CA MET A 150 -20.54 -14.82 24.23
C MET A 150 -20.97 -15.78 23.11
N LYS A 151 -20.38 -16.99 23.03
CA LYS A 151 -20.72 -17.98 22.01
C LYS A 151 -22.04 -18.69 22.33
N LEU A 152 -22.33 -18.94 23.61
CA LEU A 152 -23.59 -19.53 24.08
C LEU A 152 -24.77 -18.54 23.99
N HIS A 153 -24.50 -17.25 24.17
CA HIS A 153 -25.50 -16.19 24.27
C HIS A 153 -25.23 -15.01 23.30
N PRO A 154 -25.26 -15.21 21.96
CA PRO A 154 -24.92 -14.16 21.02
C PRO A 154 -25.84 -12.94 21.11
N GLY A 155 -25.28 -11.78 21.44
CA GLY A 155 -26.00 -10.49 21.47
C GLY A 155 -26.95 -10.29 22.66
N SER A 156 -27.05 -11.23 23.61
CA SER A 156 -27.86 -11.05 24.82
C SER A 156 -27.06 -10.44 25.98
N GLN A 157 -27.74 -9.76 26.91
CA GLN A 157 -27.12 -9.21 28.12
C GLN A 157 -27.05 -10.26 29.24
N HIS A 158 -26.36 -11.38 28.97
CA HIS A 158 -26.24 -12.46 29.94
C HIS A 158 -25.43 -12.03 31.18
N PRO A 159 -25.87 -12.31 32.44
CA PRO A 159 -25.18 -11.82 33.64
C PRO A 159 -23.71 -12.25 33.76
N LEU A 160 -23.35 -13.44 33.27
CA LEU A 160 -21.95 -13.89 33.24
C LEU A 160 -21.11 -13.07 32.23
N THR A 161 -21.65 -12.81 31.04
CA THR A 161 -21.01 -11.97 30.01
C THR A 161 -20.75 -10.56 30.53
N GLU A 162 -21.73 -9.90 31.17
CA GLU A 162 -21.55 -8.55 31.73
C GLU A 162 -20.59 -8.54 32.94
N ALA A 163 -20.60 -9.58 33.79
CA ALA A 163 -19.66 -9.69 34.92
C ALA A 163 -18.21 -9.89 34.45
N CYS A 164 -17.99 -10.76 33.47
CA CYS A 164 -16.69 -10.93 32.82
C CYS A 164 -16.24 -9.64 32.12
N LEU A 165 -17.13 -8.97 31.39
CA LEU A 165 -16.85 -7.68 30.73
C LEU A 165 -16.39 -6.63 31.75
N ALA A 166 -17.09 -6.47 32.87
CA ALA A 166 -16.71 -5.52 33.92
C ALA A 166 -15.31 -5.83 34.50
N GLY A 167 -14.98 -7.12 34.67
CA GLY A 167 -13.65 -7.56 35.10
C GLY A 167 -12.54 -7.27 34.08
N LEU A 168 -12.81 -7.47 32.79
CA LEU A 168 -11.88 -7.18 31.70
C LEU A 168 -11.70 -5.67 31.48
N GLU A 169 -12.78 -4.88 31.49
CA GLU A 169 -12.73 -3.42 31.36
C GLU A 169 -11.92 -2.75 32.48
N LYS A 170 -12.07 -3.23 33.72
CA LYS A 170 -11.31 -2.72 34.88
C LYS A 170 -9.80 -2.95 34.72
N ASN A 171 -9.40 -3.98 33.98
CA ASN A 171 -8.00 -4.35 33.75
C ASN A 171 -7.50 -4.05 32.32
N LEU A 172 -8.29 -3.32 31.50
CA LEU A 172 -8.01 -3.10 30.08
C LEU A 172 -6.59 -2.57 29.82
N GLU A 173 -6.11 -1.63 30.64
CA GLU A 173 -4.77 -1.01 30.49
C GLU A 173 -3.60 -2.00 30.73
N ARG A 174 -3.87 -3.13 31.39
CA ARG A 174 -2.91 -4.23 31.60
C ARG A 174 -3.00 -5.31 30.52
N GLU A 175 -4.14 -5.40 29.83
CA GLU A 175 -4.33 -6.38 28.76
C GLU A 175 -3.46 -6.02 27.56
N ARG A 176 -2.73 -7.00 27.02
CA ARG A 176 -1.94 -6.85 25.79
C ARG A 176 -2.11 -8.02 24.82
N HIS A 177 -2.84 -9.06 25.22
CA HIS A 177 -3.05 -10.25 24.43
C HIS A 177 -4.07 -9.95 23.32
N PRO A 178 -3.66 -10.00 22.02
CA PRO A 178 -4.52 -9.54 20.91
C PRO A 178 -5.89 -10.22 20.91
N GLN A 179 -5.94 -11.53 21.18
CA GLN A 179 -7.17 -12.31 21.19
C GLN A 179 -8.20 -11.79 22.22
N THR A 180 -7.78 -11.30 23.39
CA THR A 180 -8.72 -10.71 24.37
C THR A 180 -9.22 -9.35 23.87
N LEU A 181 -8.35 -8.54 23.28
CA LEU A 181 -8.70 -7.21 22.76
C LEU A 181 -9.68 -7.33 21.57
N PHE A 182 -9.44 -8.24 20.64
CA PHE A 182 -10.34 -8.51 19.51
C PHE A 182 -11.64 -9.22 19.91
N LEU A 183 -11.63 -10.00 21.00
CA LEU A 183 -12.85 -10.54 21.60
C LEU A 183 -13.72 -9.42 22.19
N LEU A 184 -13.11 -8.47 22.92
CA LEU A 184 -13.81 -7.28 23.43
C LEU A 184 -14.34 -6.41 22.27
N LEU A 185 -13.58 -6.22 21.18
CA LEU A 185 -14.05 -5.50 19.99
C LEU A 185 -15.23 -6.24 19.32
N SER A 186 -15.18 -7.58 19.30
CA SER A 186 -16.27 -8.41 18.77
C SER A 186 -17.56 -8.30 19.59
N TYR A 187 -17.46 -8.26 20.92
CA TYR A 187 -18.58 -7.97 21.81
C TYR A 187 -19.16 -6.58 21.52
N TYR A 188 -18.29 -5.58 21.44
CA TYR A 188 -18.73 -4.20 21.19
C TYR A 188 -19.37 -4.03 19.82
N ARG A 189 -18.93 -4.77 18.80
CA ARG A 189 -19.60 -4.84 17.50
C ARG A 189 -21.04 -5.36 17.61
N LEU A 190 -21.26 -6.46 18.34
CA LEU A 190 -22.60 -7.02 18.55
C LEU A 190 -23.51 -6.03 19.30
N LYS A 191 -23.00 -5.44 20.38
CA LYS A 191 -23.72 -4.43 21.17
C LYS A 191 -24.04 -3.17 20.35
N TRP A 192 -23.08 -2.69 19.55
CA TRP A 192 -23.26 -1.56 18.64
C TRP A 192 -24.35 -1.80 17.61
N ARG A 193 -24.32 -2.95 16.91
CA ARG A 193 -25.33 -3.31 15.90
C ARG A 193 -26.73 -3.47 16.51
N SER A 194 -26.84 -4.00 17.73
CA SER A 194 -28.11 -4.11 18.46
C SER A 194 -28.70 -2.75 18.88
N LEU A 195 -27.85 -1.72 19.03
CA LEU A 195 -28.24 -0.35 19.40
C LEU A 195 -28.54 0.56 18.20
N GLN A 196 -28.29 0.11 16.96
CA GLN A 196 -28.68 0.86 15.77
C GLN A 196 -30.20 0.76 15.55
N PRO A 197 -30.87 1.85 15.14
CA PRO A 197 -32.24 1.76 14.65
C PRO A 197 -32.27 0.78 13.47
N GLN A 198 -33.10 -0.26 13.53
CA GLN A 198 -33.39 -1.03 12.33
C GLN A 198 -34.11 -0.10 11.35
N GLU A 199 -33.46 0.19 10.22
CA GLU A 199 -34.22 0.58 9.03
C GLU A 199 -35.20 -0.56 8.74
N PRO A 200 -36.50 -0.29 8.61
CA PRO A 200 -37.47 -1.34 8.35
C PRO A 200 -37.12 -1.98 7.02
N ALA A 201 -36.78 -3.27 7.04
CA ALA A 201 -36.45 -4.04 5.86
C ALA A 201 -37.57 -3.89 4.83
N SER A 202 -37.31 -3.12 3.77
CA SER A 202 -38.28 -2.87 2.72
C SER A 202 -38.62 -4.20 2.05
N ALA A 203 -39.93 -4.49 2.01
CA ALA A 203 -40.43 -5.68 1.35
C ALA A 203 -39.90 -5.76 -0.09
N ALA A 204 -39.55 -6.98 -0.54
CA ALA A 204 -39.15 -7.21 -1.92
C ALA A 204 -40.27 -6.77 -2.88
N GLY A 205 -40.02 -5.72 -3.65
CA GLY A 205 -40.97 -5.13 -4.60
C GLY A 205 -40.37 -3.88 -5.23
N GLY A 206 -40.02 -3.96 -6.52
CA GLY A 206 -39.22 -2.92 -7.18
C GLY A 206 -39.96 -1.62 -7.48
N GLY A 207 -39.20 -0.52 -7.57
CA GLY A 207 -39.66 0.80 -7.98
C GLY A 207 -38.52 1.82 -7.80
N ALA A 208 -38.28 2.66 -8.81
CA ALA A 208 -37.09 3.52 -8.84
C ALA A 208 -37.29 4.91 -8.22
N ALA A 209 -36.19 5.43 -7.68
CA ALA A 209 -35.79 6.85 -7.59
C ALA A 209 -36.35 7.77 -6.49
N THR A 210 -35.42 8.57 -5.92
CA THR A 210 -35.59 9.85 -5.18
C THR A 210 -36.44 9.82 -3.89
N THR A 211 -35.94 10.16 -2.70
CA THR A 211 -35.16 11.36 -2.32
C THR A 211 -34.43 11.18 -0.97
N SER A 212 -33.27 11.82 -0.81
CA SER A 212 -32.65 12.03 0.51
C SER A 212 -33.41 13.08 1.32
N ALA A 213 -33.74 12.78 2.58
CA ALA A 213 -34.38 13.72 3.51
C ALA A 213 -33.95 13.50 4.97
N ASN A 214 -32.85 14.16 5.37
CA ASN A 214 -32.55 14.65 6.73
C ASN A 214 -32.90 13.76 7.95
N SER A 215 -32.03 12.81 8.30
CA SER A 215 -31.96 12.17 9.63
C SER A 215 -31.08 12.93 10.64
N ASN A 216 -30.88 14.24 10.45
CA ASN A 216 -29.88 15.05 11.16
C ASN A 216 -30.29 15.57 12.56
N ASN A 217 -31.45 15.17 13.10
CA ASN A 217 -31.98 15.73 14.37
C ASN A 217 -32.60 14.69 15.33
N THR A 218 -32.26 13.41 15.21
CA THR A 218 -32.54 12.44 16.28
C THR A 218 -31.48 12.60 17.37
N PRO A 219 -31.85 12.84 18.64
CA PRO A 219 -30.85 12.94 19.72
C PRO A 219 -30.08 11.60 19.82
N PRO A 220 -28.75 11.64 20.01
CA PRO A 220 -27.96 10.41 20.09
C PRO A 220 -28.44 9.58 21.28
N ASN A 221 -28.77 8.30 21.03
CA ASN A 221 -29.15 7.36 22.08
C ASN A 221 -28.04 7.37 23.16
N PRO A 222 -28.35 7.66 24.44
CA PRO A 222 -27.32 7.79 25.49
C PRO A 222 -26.53 6.48 25.68
N GLU A 223 -27.15 5.32 25.44
CA GLU A 223 -26.49 4.02 25.49
C GLU A 223 -25.52 3.82 24.32
N GLN A 224 -25.92 4.26 23.13
CA GLN A 224 -25.10 4.24 21.92
C GLN A 224 -23.86 5.14 22.08
N LEU A 225 -24.03 6.34 22.65
CA LEU A 225 -22.93 7.27 22.96
C LEU A 225 -21.98 6.68 24.01
N LEU A 226 -22.49 5.99 25.04
CA LEU A 226 -21.67 5.29 26.02
C LEU A 226 -20.88 4.14 25.37
N ALA A 227 -21.53 3.34 24.51
CA ALA A 227 -20.88 2.27 23.76
C ALA A 227 -19.74 2.81 22.89
N ASN A 228 -19.96 3.91 22.14
CA ASN A 228 -18.92 4.54 21.33
C ASN A 228 -17.71 5.04 22.13
N ARG A 229 -17.93 5.61 23.32
CA ARG A 229 -16.82 6.02 24.21
C ARG A 229 -16.00 4.82 24.69
N LYS A 230 -16.65 3.68 24.96
CA LYS A 230 -15.98 2.43 25.32
C LYS A 230 -15.22 1.82 24.15
N ILE A 231 -15.82 1.79 22.95
CA ILE A 231 -15.18 1.40 21.70
C ILE A 231 -13.92 2.25 21.45
N LEU A 232 -14.02 3.58 21.55
CA LEU A 232 -12.88 4.48 21.36
C LEU A 232 -11.74 4.19 22.35
N ARG A 233 -12.04 3.89 23.63
CA ARG A 233 -11.01 3.52 24.62
C ARG A 233 -10.32 2.21 24.22
N LEU A 234 -11.09 1.20 23.83
CA LEU A 234 -10.61 -0.12 23.47
C LEU A 234 -9.79 -0.11 22.16
N VAL A 235 -10.27 0.60 21.13
CA VAL A 235 -9.57 0.77 19.84
C VAL A 235 -8.23 1.46 20.04
N LYS A 236 -8.18 2.57 20.80
CA LYS A 236 -6.92 3.27 21.11
C LYS A 236 -5.93 2.39 21.86
N HIS A 237 -6.42 1.59 22.81
CA HIS A 237 -5.58 0.65 23.56
C HIS A 237 -5.06 -0.49 22.69
N THR A 238 -5.89 -1.01 21.79
CA THR A 238 -5.53 -2.06 20.82
C THR A 238 -4.45 -1.55 19.85
N LEU A 239 -4.66 -0.36 19.27
CA LEU A 239 -3.70 0.31 18.39
C LEU A 239 -2.36 0.69 19.06
N ALA A 240 -2.30 0.74 20.38
CA ALA A 240 -1.09 0.99 21.16
C ALA A 240 -0.40 -0.30 21.64
N SER A 241 -1.14 -1.41 21.77
CA SER A 241 -0.66 -2.66 22.36
C SER A 241 -0.32 -3.74 21.34
N VAL A 242 -0.85 -3.65 20.11
CA VAL A 242 -0.76 -4.69 19.08
C VAL A 242 -0.06 -4.15 17.84
N SER A 243 0.98 -4.87 17.38
CA SER A 243 1.82 -4.48 16.23
C SER A 243 1.40 -5.09 14.89
N GLY A 244 0.73 -6.24 14.90
CA GLY A 244 0.28 -6.96 13.71
C GLY A 244 -0.93 -7.85 14.03
N VAL A 245 -1.86 -7.95 13.08
CA VAL A 245 -3.14 -8.68 13.20
C VAL A 245 -3.53 -9.26 11.84
N ARG A 246 -4.50 -10.16 11.81
CA ARG A 246 -4.97 -10.81 10.58
C ARG A 246 -6.00 -9.94 9.85
N ASP A 247 -6.25 -10.19 8.57
CA ASP A 247 -7.17 -9.38 7.76
C ASP A 247 -8.57 -9.23 8.38
N GLN A 248 -9.13 -10.30 8.94
CA GLN A 248 -10.44 -10.26 9.61
C GLN A 248 -10.41 -9.42 10.91
N GLU A 249 -9.27 -9.34 11.58
CA GLU A 249 -9.06 -8.49 12.75
C GLU A 249 -8.87 -7.02 12.33
N MET A 250 -8.15 -6.74 11.23
CA MET A 250 -8.10 -5.40 10.63
C MET A 250 -9.48 -4.92 10.16
N ALA A 251 -10.28 -5.80 9.56
CA ALA A 251 -11.63 -5.47 9.10
C ALA A 251 -12.56 -5.13 10.28
N LEU A 252 -12.49 -5.90 11.38
CA LEU A 252 -13.19 -5.58 12.63
C LEU A 252 -12.69 -4.27 13.25
N LEU A 253 -11.38 -4.01 13.23
CA LEU A 253 -10.80 -2.78 13.75
C LEU A 253 -11.30 -1.55 12.97
N ASP A 254 -11.36 -1.62 11.64
CA ASP A 254 -11.91 -0.57 10.77
C ASP A 254 -13.41 -0.30 11.05
N GLU A 255 -14.20 -1.36 11.25
CA GLU A 255 -15.62 -1.23 11.62
C GLU A 255 -15.79 -0.51 12.99
N MET A 256 -14.95 -0.85 13.97
CA MET A 256 -15.00 -0.26 15.31
C MET A 256 -14.40 1.16 15.36
N LEU A 257 -13.38 1.44 14.54
CA LEU A 257 -12.88 2.79 14.31
C LEU A 257 -13.98 3.68 13.73
N ALA A 258 -14.67 3.21 12.68
CA ALA A 258 -15.78 3.93 12.06
C ALA A 258 -16.90 4.23 13.07
N ALA A 259 -17.32 3.25 13.86
CA ALA A 259 -18.36 3.43 14.88
C ALA A 259 -18.08 4.61 15.84
N CYS A 260 -16.82 4.83 16.22
CA CYS A 260 -16.41 5.85 17.20
C CYS A 260 -15.78 7.13 16.60
N ALA A 261 -15.84 7.32 15.27
CA ALA A 261 -15.23 8.46 14.58
C ALA A 261 -15.84 9.82 15.00
N ARG A 262 -17.12 9.84 15.39
CA ARG A 262 -17.82 11.01 15.92
C ARG A 262 -17.19 11.50 17.22
N GLU A 263 -17.05 10.60 18.20
CA GLU A 263 -16.55 10.86 19.55
C GLU A 263 -15.02 11.08 19.62
N ALA A 264 -14.29 10.76 18.55
CA ALA A 264 -12.86 10.96 18.47
C ALA A 264 -12.47 12.44 18.55
N SER A 265 -11.83 12.81 19.67
CA SER A 265 -11.21 14.12 19.94
C SER A 265 -9.83 14.25 19.30
N ASN A 266 -9.27 15.47 19.21
CA ASN A 266 -7.91 15.72 18.66
C ASN A 266 -6.85 14.73 19.20
N LYS A 267 -6.69 14.62 20.53
CA LYS A 267 -5.77 13.67 21.18
C LYS A 267 -6.03 12.19 20.85
N SER A 268 -7.26 11.85 20.46
CA SER A 268 -7.64 10.47 20.09
C SER A 268 -7.32 10.20 18.63
N LEU A 269 -7.64 11.14 17.73
CA LEU A 269 -7.24 11.10 16.33
C LEU A 269 -5.71 11.10 16.20
N GLU A 270 -5.01 11.92 16.95
CA GLU A 270 -3.54 11.95 17.00
C GLU A 270 -2.94 10.59 17.36
N LEU A 271 -3.49 9.90 18.37
CA LEU A 271 -3.05 8.54 18.73
C LEU A 271 -3.35 7.53 17.62
N ILE A 272 -4.56 7.58 17.05
CA ILE A 272 -4.99 6.68 15.96
C ILE A 272 -4.08 6.85 14.74
N PHE A 273 -3.95 8.07 14.20
CA PHE A 273 -3.12 8.36 13.01
C PHE A 273 -1.60 8.19 13.25
N SER A 274 -1.14 8.17 14.51
CA SER A 274 0.26 7.89 14.86
C SER A 274 0.55 6.42 15.16
N SER A 275 -0.46 5.56 15.30
CA SER A 275 -0.26 4.12 15.48
C SER A 275 0.34 3.51 14.21
N HIS A 276 1.39 2.70 14.36
CA HIS A 276 2.04 2.01 13.25
C HIS A 276 1.07 1.09 12.50
N LEU A 277 0.28 0.30 13.24
CA LEU A 277 -0.72 -0.63 12.71
C LEU A 277 -1.80 0.11 11.89
N PHE A 278 -2.30 1.24 12.41
CA PHE A 278 -3.26 2.07 11.68
C PHE A 278 -2.61 2.74 10.46
N TYR A 279 -1.42 3.34 10.60
CA TYR A 279 -0.77 4.12 9.55
C TYR A 279 -0.33 3.26 8.35
N GLN A 280 0.02 2.00 8.57
CA GLN A 280 0.38 1.05 7.51
C GLN A 280 -0.82 0.50 6.75
N ASN A 281 -1.98 0.33 7.41
CA ASN A 281 -3.15 -0.31 6.81
C ASN A 281 -4.19 0.72 6.34
N ARG A 282 -4.88 0.44 5.22
CA ARG A 282 -6.00 1.25 4.75
C ARG A 282 -7.24 0.97 5.59
N GLN A 283 -7.87 2.01 6.11
CA GLN A 283 -9.05 1.94 7.00
C GLN A 283 -10.19 2.72 6.34
N GLU A 284 -10.75 2.14 5.28
CA GLU A 284 -11.68 2.84 4.38
C GLU A 284 -12.99 3.20 5.09
N ARG A 285 -13.56 2.32 5.94
CA ARG A 285 -14.79 2.65 6.67
C ARG A 285 -14.59 3.75 7.70
N PHE A 286 -13.45 3.74 8.38
CA PHE A 286 -13.11 4.83 9.29
C PHE A 286 -12.96 6.18 8.56
N ILE A 287 -12.30 6.20 7.41
CA ILE A 287 -12.13 7.43 6.62
C ILE A 287 -13.46 7.93 6.07
N SER A 288 -14.34 7.05 5.58
CA SER A 288 -15.69 7.43 5.15
C SER A 288 -16.50 8.04 6.30
N SER A 289 -16.52 7.41 7.48
CA SER A 289 -17.21 7.96 8.64
C SER A 289 -16.60 9.27 9.15
N LEU A 290 -15.26 9.39 9.11
CA LEU A 290 -14.56 10.63 9.44
C LEU A 290 -14.91 11.76 8.47
N ALA A 291 -15.12 11.47 7.18
CA ALA A 291 -15.54 12.45 6.18
C ALA A 291 -16.94 13.03 6.45
N GLU A 292 -17.82 12.30 7.14
CA GLU A 292 -19.13 12.79 7.57
C GLU A 292 -19.08 13.58 8.88
N GLU A 293 -18.20 13.18 9.82
CA GLU A 293 -18.16 13.76 11.17
C GLU A 293 -17.14 14.90 11.33
N LEU A 294 -16.06 14.94 10.54
CA LEU A 294 -15.04 15.99 10.61
C LEU A 294 -15.56 17.40 10.21
N PRO A 295 -16.40 17.58 9.18
CA PRO A 295 -16.94 18.90 8.83
C PRO A 295 -17.65 19.56 10.01
N LYS A 296 -18.43 18.77 10.77
CA LYS A 296 -19.21 19.21 11.94
C LYS A 296 -18.35 19.73 13.10
N LYS A 297 -17.06 19.37 13.14
CA LYS A 297 -16.11 19.72 14.21
C LYS A 297 -14.89 20.52 13.74
N VAL A 298 -14.82 20.91 12.46
CA VAL A 298 -13.62 21.47 11.79
C VAL A 298 -12.97 22.66 12.52
N ASP A 299 -13.77 23.55 13.11
CA ASP A 299 -13.26 24.72 13.81
C ASP A 299 -12.50 24.34 15.10
N SER A 300 -12.89 23.24 15.76
CA SER A 300 -12.25 22.68 16.95
C SER A 300 -11.03 21.79 16.68
N ILE A 301 -10.77 21.44 15.42
CA ILE A 301 -9.64 20.59 15.04
C ILE A 301 -8.32 21.39 15.10
N THR A 302 -7.26 20.78 15.62
CA THR A 302 -5.93 21.42 15.63
C THR A 302 -5.23 21.27 14.27
N PRO A 303 -4.34 22.21 13.89
CA PRO A 303 -3.54 22.06 12.67
C PRO A 303 -2.67 20.81 12.64
N TYR A 304 -2.21 20.34 13.80
CA TYR A 304 -1.44 19.10 13.92
C TYR A 304 -2.29 17.88 13.60
N THR A 305 -3.48 17.78 14.20
CA THR A 305 -4.45 16.71 13.90
C THR A 305 -4.84 16.71 12.42
N MET A 306 -5.15 17.88 11.83
CA MET A 306 -5.51 17.98 10.42
C MET A 306 -4.35 17.57 9.49
N ALA A 307 -3.11 17.93 9.84
CA ALA A 307 -1.93 17.52 9.09
C ALA A 307 -1.66 16.00 9.15
N LEU A 308 -2.06 15.31 10.23
CA LEU A 308 -1.99 13.85 10.31
C LEU A 308 -3.04 13.19 9.39
N ILE A 309 -4.28 13.70 9.38
CA ILE A 309 -5.35 13.25 8.48
C ILE A 309 -4.91 13.43 7.02
N ALA A 310 -4.46 14.63 6.65
CA ALA A 310 -3.95 14.95 5.33
C ALA A 310 -2.78 14.03 4.89
N LYS A 311 -1.82 13.78 5.79
CA LYS A 311 -0.71 12.86 5.53
C LYS A 311 -1.19 11.42 5.26
N TYR A 312 -2.18 10.94 6.01
CA TYR A 312 -2.71 9.59 5.86
C TYR A 312 -3.43 9.39 4.52
N ILE A 313 -4.35 10.31 4.16
CA ILE A 313 -5.08 10.20 2.87
C ILE A 313 -4.13 10.29 1.66
N ALA A 314 -3.09 11.12 1.74
CA ALA A 314 -2.11 11.25 0.65
C ALA A 314 -1.18 10.02 0.53
N ARG A 315 -0.81 9.37 1.64
CA ARG A 315 -0.05 8.11 1.63
C ARG A 315 -0.83 7.00 0.93
N HIS A 316 -2.06 6.79 1.38
CA HIS A 316 -2.94 5.71 0.91
C HIS A 316 -3.68 6.04 -0.38
N ARG A 317 -3.42 7.22 -0.96
CA ARG A 317 -4.04 7.72 -2.19
C ARG A 317 -5.57 7.67 -2.12
N LEU A 318 -6.15 8.07 -0.99
CA LEU A 318 -7.61 8.05 -0.76
C LEU A 318 -8.24 9.35 -1.28
N ARG A 319 -9.10 9.25 -2.31
CA ARG A 319 -9.75 10.39 -2.96
C ARG A 319 -11.14 10.70 -2.38
N GLU A 320 -11.22 10.76 -1.07
CA GLU A 320 -12.47 11.08 -0.35
C GLU A 320 -12.74 12.59 -0.43
N THR A 321 -13.63 13.01 -1.33
CA THR A 321 -13.81 14.42 -1.72
C THR A 321 -14.35 15.28 -0.58
N ARG A 322 -15.28 14.77 0.24
CA ARG A 322 -15.82 15.50 1.40
C ARG A 322 -14.73 15.84 2.42
N LEU A 323 -13.81 14.90 2.62
CA LEU A 323 -12.68 15.08 3.54
C LEU A 323 -11.64 16.06 2.97
N LEU A 324 -11.39 16.01 1.66
CA LEU A 324 -10.53 16.97 0.97
C LEU A 324 -11.11 18.39 1.01
N ASP A 325 -12.42 18.56 0.75
CA ASP A 325 -13.10 19.85 0.88
C ASP A 325 -13.04 20.39 2.33
N THR A 326 -13.19 19.52 3.34
CA THR A 326 -13.01 19.91 4.75
C THR A 326 -11.60 20.41 5.07
N ILE A 327 -10.57 19.82 4.44
CA ILE A 327 -9.18 20.28 4.55
C ILE A 327 -9.00 21.63 3.84
N ALA A 328 -9.68 21.85 2.71
CA ALA A 328 -9.65 23.12 1.99
C ALA A 328 -10.28 24.26 2.80
N ASP A 329 -11.49 24.05 3.35
CA ASP A 329 -12.16 24.98 4.25
C ASP A 329 -11.31 25.30 5.50
N PHE A 330 -10.68 24.28 6.09
CA PHE A 330 -9.76 24.47 7.21
C PHE A 330 -8.57 25.36 6.84
N LEU A 331 -7.98 25.14 5.65
CA LEU A 331 -6.87 25.94 5.15
C LEU A 331 -7.31 27.39 4.91
N VAL A 332 -8.41 27.62 4.18
CA VAL A 332 -8.94 28.98 3.92
C VAL A 332 -9.16 29.75 5.22
N LYS A 333 -9.78 29.12 6.23
CA LYS A 333 -10.05 29.74 7.54
C LYS A 333 -8.78 30.03 8.37
N LYS A 334 -7.75 29.19 8.32
CA LYS A 334 -6.64 29.21 9.31
C LYS A 334 -5.24 29.50 8.74
N ALA A 335 -5.04 29.50 7.42
CA ALA A 335 -3.70 29.52 6.77
C ALA A 335 -2.72 30.60 7.27
N GLU A 336 -3.21 31.79 7.61
CA GLU A 336 -2.40 32.89 8.14
C GLU A 336 -1.61 32.47 9.38
N TYR A 337 -2.23 31.71 10.29
CA TYR A 337 -1.66 31.24 11.55
C TYR A 337 -0.91 29.90 11.42
N LEU A 338 -0.78 29.34 10.22
CA LEU A 338 -0.11 28.06 9.99
C LEU A 338 1.35 28.23 9.55
N ASP A 339 2.24 27.41 10.06
CA ASP A 339 3.60 27.28 9.53
C ASP A 339 3.59 26.75 8.09
N SER A 340 4.53 27.19 7.25
CA SER A 340 4.64 26.73 5.86
C SER A 340 4.77 25.21 5.73
N LYS A 341 5.39 24.53 6.71
CA LYS A 341 5.49 23.06 6.79
C LYS A 341 4.14 22.37 7.07
N VAL A 342 3.21 23.05 7.74
CA VAL A 342 1.84 22.56 7.95
C VAL A 342 1.02 22.81 6.69
N ILE A 343 1.10 24.02 6.10
CA ILE A 343 0.46 24.35 4.83
C ILE A 343 0.86 23.34 3.74
N GLN A 344 2.15 23.04 3.60
CA GLN A 344 2.65 22.01 2.67
C GLN A 344 1.96 20.65 2.86
N LYS A 345 1.81 20.19 4.11
CA LYS A 345 1.14 18.91 4.42
C LYS A 345 -0.36 18.92 4.12
N LEU A 346 -1.01 20.08 4.24
CA LEU A 346 -2.43 20.24 3.94
C LEU A 346 -2.71 20.41 2.44
N VAL A 347 -1.78 20.99 1.67
CA VAL A 347 -1.89 21.16 0.21
C VAL A 347 -1.53 19.88 -0.57
N PHE A 348 -0.58 19.08 -0.07
CA PHE A 348 -0.09 17.88 -0.73
C PHE A 348 -1.16 16.82 -1.11
N PRO A 349 -2.25 16.58 -0.34
CA PRO A 349 -3.31 15.66 -0.76
C PRO A 349 -3.98 16.09 -2.08
N PHE A 350 -4.25 17.38 -2.29
CA PHE A 350 -4.93 17.86 -3.49
C PHE A 350 -4.14 17.52 -4.75
N SER A 351 -2.83 17.79 -4.76
CA SER A 351 -1.95 17.43 -5.86
C SER A 351 -1.79 15.92 -6.00
N ARG A 352 -1.55 15.19 -4.90
CA ARG A 352 -1.43 13.72 -4.93
C ARG A 352 -2.68 13.04 -5.51
N MET A 353 -3.86 13.59 -5.25
CA MET A 353 -5.16 13.03 -5.66
C MET A 353 -5.76 13.66 -6.93
N SER A 354 -5.03 14.56 -7.60
CA SER A 354 -5.52 15.34 -8.75
C SER A 354 -6.91 15.93 -8.52
N TYR A 355 -7.10 16.54 -7.35
CA TYR A 355 -8.40 17.05 -6.89
C TYR A 355 -8.32 18.56 -6.62
N ARG A 356 -9.19 19.33 -7.28
CA ARG A 356 -9.47 20.72 -6.93
C ARG A 356 -10.71 20.74 -6.02
N PRO A 357 -10.67 21.47 -4.88
CA PRO A 357 -11.79 21.49 -3.94
C PRO A 357 -12.97 22.30 -4.46
N SER A 358 -14.15 22.05 -3.89
CA SER A 358 -15.40 22.75 -4.23
C SER A 358 -15.34 24.28 -4.02
N ASN A 359 -14.41 24.76 -3.19
CA ASN A 359 -14.17 26.18 -2.90
C ASN A 359 -12.89 26.74 -3.60
N GLU A 360 -12.47 26.15 -4.73
CA GLU A 360 -11.16 26.36 -5.37
C GLU A 360 -10.69 27.82 -5.46
N GLN A 361 -11.56 28.76 -5.83
CA GLN A 361 -11.19 30.18 -5.96
C GLN A 361 -10.71 30.78 -4.63
N GLN A 362 -11.40 30.49 -3.52
CA GLN A 362 -11.02 30.97 -2.19
C GLN A 362 -9.78 30.22 -1.67
N PHE A 363 -9.72 28.90 -1.95
CA PHE A 363 -8.58 28.06 -1.58
C PHE A 363 -7.28 28.54 -2.22
N PHE A 364 -7.26 28.74 -3.54
CA PHE A 364 -6.08 29.22 -4.26
C PHE A 364 -5.74 30.65 -3.84
N SER A 365 -6.69 31.59 -3.91
CA SER A 365 -6.44 33.00 -3.56
C SER A 365 -5.83 33.18 -2.16
N ARG A 366 -6.35 32.48 -1.14
CA ARG A 366 -5.83 32.56 0.23
C ARG A 366 -4.47 31.87 0.39
N LEU A 367 -4.23 30.81 -0.38
CA LEU A 367 -2.95 30.12 -0.38
C LEU A 367 -1.85 30.96 -1.06
N GLU A 368 -2.16 31.64 -2.17
CA GLU A 368 -1.23 32.56 -2.85
C GLU A 368 -0.73 33.66 -1.90
N GLU A 369 -1.65 34.38 -1.28
CA GLU A 369 -1.38 35.46 -0.32
C GLU A 369 -0.43 34.98 0.81
N VAL A 370 -0.78 33.87 1.46
CA VAL A 370 -0.03 33.35 2.61
C VAL A 370 1.32 32.77 2.19
N VAL A 371 1.43 32.17 1.00
CA VAL A 371 2.69 31.61 0.49
C VAL A 371 3.62 32.71 0.00
N GLU A 372 3.13 33.79 -0.60
CA GLU A 372 3.96 34.94 -0.99
C GLU A 372 4.63 35.56 0.24
N LEU A 373 3.85 35.85 1.29
CA LEU A 373 4.34 36.41 2.55
C LEU A 373 5.39 35.52 3.24
N LYS A 374 5.24 34.19 3.12
CA LYS A 374 6.10 33.20 3.78
C LYS A 374 7.19 32.63 2.86
N ALA A 375 7.32 33.10 1.62
CA ALA A 375 8.17 32.50 0.59
C ALA A 375 9.64 32.36 1.02
N LEU A 376 10.24 33.47 1.49
CA LEU A 376 11.65 33.52 1.86
C LEU A 376 11.96 32.83 3.21
N SER A 377 10.97 32.69 4.10
CA SER A 377 11.17 32.11 5.43
C SER A 377 11.20 30.58 5.43
N SER A 378 10.59 29.94 4.43
CA SER A 378 10.57 28.47 4.32
C SER A 378 10.73 27.98 2.87
N PRO A 379 11.88 28.23 2.21
CA PRO A 379 12.03 28.02 0.77
C PRO A 379 11.65 26.62 0.27
N LEU A 380 12.05 25.57 1.00
CA LEU A 380 11.71 24.19 0.64
C LEU A 380 10.20 23.92 0.73
N ALA A 381 9.51 24.46 1.74
CA ALA A 381 8.06 24.29 1.87
C ALA A 381 7.32 25.05 0.75
N THR A 382 7.74 26.29 0.47
CA THR A 382 7.22 27.13 -0.63
C THR A 382 7.31 26.42 -1.98
N VAL A 383 8.45 25.83 -2.31
CA VAL A 383 8.64 25.14 -3.60
C VAL A 383 7.86 23.82 -3.67
N ASN A 384 7.69 23.09 -2.56
CA ASN A 384 6.80 21.92 -2.53
C ASN A 384 5.32 22.29 -2.67
N ILE A 385 4.90 23.45 -2.15
CA ILE A 385 3.55 23.99 -2.34
C ILE A 385 3.36 24.38 -3.81
N LEU A 386 4.29 25.13 -4.41
CA LEU A 386 4.26 25.46 -5.85
C LEU A 386 4.18 24.20 -6.73
N MET A 387 5.00 23.18 -6.45
CA MET A 387 4.96 21.90 -7.16
C MET A 387 3.58 21.25 -7.09
N SER A 388 2.89 21.37 -5.95
CA SER A 388 1.52 20.88 -5.79
C SER A 388 0.50 21.70 -6.59
N LEU A 389 0.66 23.02 -6.65
CA LEU A 389 -0.20 23.90 -7.44
C LEU A 389 -0.03 23.69 -8.95
N PHE A 390 1.20 23.47 -9.40
CA PHE A 390 1.51 23.16 -10.79
C PHE A 390 0.95 21.79 -11.19
N GLN A 391 1.02 20.78 -10.32
CA GLN A 391 0.33 19.50 -10.56
C GLN A 391 -1.20 19.68 -10.70
N LEU A 392 -1.78 20.62 -9.93
CA LEU A 392 -3.16 21.08 -10.03
C LEU A 392 -3.41 22.10 -11.16
N GLY A 393 -2.44 22.39 -12.03
CA GLY A 393 -2.59 23.34 -13.14
C GLY A 393 -2.99 24.76 -12.71
N HIS A 394 -2.41 25.26 -11.62
CA HIS A 394 -2.63 26.60 -11.08
C HIS A 394 -1.27 27.29 -10.84
N PHE A 395 -1.13 28.52 -11.35
CA PHE A 395 0.17 29.19 -11.55
C PHE A 395 0.20 30.57 -10.87
N PRO A 396 0.65 30.66 -9.60
CA PRO A 396 0.53 31.88 -8.81
C PRO A 396 1.64 32.89 -9.12
N GLY A 397 1.38 33.82 -10.03
CA GLY A 397 2.37 34.75 -10.60
C GLY A 397 3.20 35.53 -9.58
N LEU A 398 2.57 36.09 -8.54
CA LEU A 398 3.28 36.84 -7.49
C LEU A 398 4.26 35.97 -6.70
N VAL A 399 3.87 34.73 -6.38
CA VAL A 399 4.72 33.76 -5.69
C VAL A 399 5.90 33.36 -6.59
N LEU A 400 5.66 33.18 -7.90
CA LEU A 400 6.72 32.87 -8.88
C LEU A 400 7.74 34.01 -8.98
N HIS A 401 7.31 35.27 -8.96
CA HIS A 401 8.22 36.43 -8.92
C HIS A 401 9.14 36.40 -7.69
N ARG A 402 8.63 35.97 -6.52
CA ARG A 402 9.44 35.80 -5.31
C ARG A 402 10.42 34.63 -5.46
N VAL A 403 9.96 33.49 -5.96
CA VAL A 403 10.72 32.22 -5.99
C VAL A 403 11.83 32.23 -7.05
N PHE A 404 11.62 32.87 -8.21
CA PHE A 404 12.68 33.08 -9.21
C PHE A 404 13.50 34.35 -8.97
N SER A 405 13.30 35.06 -7.85
CA SER A 405 14.16 36.20 -7.49
C SER A 405 15.58 35.74 -7.09
N SER A 406 16.58 36.56 -7.41
CA SER A 406 17.98 36.33 -7.00
C SER A 406 18.11 36.15 -5.47
N ALA A 407 17.31 36.88 -4.68
CA ALA A 407 17.27 36.74 -3.22
C ALA A 407 16.85 35.33 -2.77
N PHE A 408 15.83 34.75 -3.39
CA PHE A 408 15.38 33.38 -3.10
C PHE A 408 16.40 32.33 -3.56
N ILE A 409 16.93 32.47 -4.79
CA ILE A 409 17.90 31.54 -5.37
C ILE A 409 19.20 31.52 -4.55
N SER A 410 19.66 32.68 -4.07
CA SER A 410 20.85 32.81 -3.21
C SER A 410 20.63 32.19 -1.81
N ASN A 411 19.47 32.45 -1.19
CA ASN A 411 19.07 31.82 0.07
C ASN A 411 19.08 30.28 -0.02
N VAL A 412 18.47 29.73 -1.08
CA VAL A 412 18.41 28.28 -1.33
C VAL A 412 19.78 27.67 -1.64
N THR A 413 20.61 28.37 -2.44
CA THR A 413 21.91 27.86 -2.92
C THR A 413 22.87 27.54 -1.79
N ASN A 414 22.79 28.26 -0.68
CA ASN A 414 23.62 28.06 0.51
C ASN A 414 23.01 27.09 1.55
N SER A 415 21.88 26.46 1.23
CA SER A 415 21.16 25.55 2.14
C SER A 415 21.53 24.07 1.93
N PRO A 416 21.38 23.19 2.94
CA PRO A 416 21.59 21.74 2.77
C PRO A 416 20.60 21.09 1.77
N TYR A 417 19.55 21.81 1.37
CA TYR A 417 18.55 21.37 0.39
C TYR A 417 18.78 21.94 -1.01
N ALA A 418 19.93 22.61 -1.26
CA ALA A 418 20.20 23.29 -2.53
C ALA A 418 19.98 22.41 -3.77
N LEU A 419 20.42 21.15 -3.77
CA LEU A 419 20.26 20.23 -4.90
C LEU A 419 18.79 19.89 -5.19
N ILE A 420 18.03 19.50 -4.16
CA ILE A 420 16.62 19.11 -4.34
C ILE A 420 15.76 20.31 -4.74
N VAL A 421 16.03 21.50 -4.17
CA VAL A 421 15.31 22.71 -4.55
C VAL A 421 15.70 23.17 -5.97
N ARG A 422 16.96 23.06 -6.40
CA ARG A 422 17.35 23.33 -7.81
C ARG A 422 16.62 22.43 -8.81
N ARG A 423 16.50 21.13 -8.51
CA ARG A 423 15.73 20.17 -9.32
C ARG A 423 14.27 20.59 -9.45
N TYR A 424 13.65 21.00 -8.34
CA TYR A 424 12.29 21.52 -8.36
C TYR A 424 12.17 22.87 -9.10
N LEU A 425 13.08 23.81 -8.88
CA LEU A 425 13.08 25.10 -9.58
C LEU A 425 13.24 24.92 -11.10
N SER A 426 14.06 23.95 -11.54
CA SER A 426 14.22 23.61 -12.96
C SER A 426 12.95 23.04 -13.56
N LEU A 427 12.26 22.13 -12.84
CA LEU A 427 10.96 21.64 -13.29
C LEU A 427 9.90 22.75 -13.29
N LEU A 428 9.84 23.61 -12.27
CA LEU A 428 8.91 24.73 -12.22
C LEU A 428 9.16 25.73 -13.36
N ASP A 429 10.42 26.02 -13.68
CA ASP A 429 10.78 26.94 -14.77
C ASP A 429 10.30 26.39 -16.14
N ALA A 430 10.58 25.12 -16.42
CA ALA A 430 10.08 24.45 -17.63
C ALA A 430 8.55 24.29 -17.64
N ALA A 431 7.91 24.14 -16.48
CA ALA A 431 6.46 24.08 -16.36
C ALA A 431 5.78 25.43 -16.63
N VAL A 432 6.40 26.55 -16.20
CA VAL A 432 5.97 27.91 -16.56
C VAL A 432 6.04 28.07 -18.08
N GLU A 433 7.14 27.66 -18.70
CA GLU A 433 7.33 27.75 -20.16
C GLU A 433 6.29 26.96 -20.96
N LEU A 434 5.87 25.79 -20.45
CA LEU A 434 4.91 24.92 -21.12
C LEU A 434 3.44 25.29 -20.83
N GLU A 435 3.07 25.54 -19.57
CA GLU A 435 1.67 25.73 -19.15
C GLU A 435 1.27 27.20 -18.90
N TYR A 436 2.20 28.15 -18.75
CA TYR A 436 1.89 29.55 -18.39
C TYR A 436 2.54 30.59 -19.32
N GLN A 437 2.02 30.67 -20.55
CA GLN A 437 2.55 31.51 -21.63
C GLN A 437 2.56 33.02 -21.33
N ASP A 438 1.59 33.52 -20.55
CA ASP A 438 1.48 34.95 -20.21
C ASP A 438 2.42 35.41 -19.08
N TYR A 439 3.30 34.54 -18.58
CA TYR A 439 4.20 34.86 -17.48
C TYR A 439 5.32 35.83 -17.90
N SER A 440 5.23 37.08 -17.44
CA SER A 440 6.22 38.15 -17.70
C SER A 440 7.25 38.34 -16.57
N GLY A 441 7.33 37.40 -15.63
CA GLY A 441 8.20 37.48 -14.45
C GLY A 441 9.63 36.95 -14.65
N PRO A 442 10.47 36.99 -13.60
CA PRO A 442 11.80 36.40 -13.64
C PRO A 442 11.75 34.88 -13.86
N ARG A 443 12.70 34.37 -14.64
CA ARG A 443 12.90 32.96 -14.99
C ARG A 443 14.21 32.43 -14.37
N LEU A 444 14.37 31.11 -14.27
CA LEU A 444 15.59 30.48 -13.77
C LEU A 444 16.73 30.59 -14.79
N GLN A 445 17.88 31.12 -14.36
CA GLN A 445 19.08 31.21 -15.20
C GLN A 445 19.67 29.82 -15.49
N ASP A 446 20.21 29.61 -16.69
CA ASP A 446 20.72 28.30 -17.13
C ASP A 446 21.81 27.72 -16.22
N ALA A 447 22.65 28.56 -15.62
CA ALA A 447 23.67 28.15 -14.64
C ALA A 447 23.10 27.48 -13.37
N HIS A 448 21.79 27.63 -13.13
CA HIS A 448 21.07 27.02 -12.01
C HIS A 448 20.14 25.87 -12.45
N LYS A 449 19.98 25.63 -13.76
CA LYS A 449 19.14 24.55 -14.30
C LYS A 449 19.84 23.20 -14.12
N VAL A 450 19.07 22.21 -13.67
CA VAL A 450 19.53 20.83 -13.45
C VAL A 450 18.38 19.88 -13.81
N LEU A 451 18.68 18.78 -14.49
CA LEU A 451 17.67 17.75 -14.77
C LEU A 451 17.11 17.20 -13.46
N MET A 452 15.78 17.17 -13.34
CA MET A 452 15.11 16.87 -12.07
C MET A 452 15.42 15.46 -11.53
N PHE A 453 15.49 14.49 -12.44
CA PHE A 453 15.54 13.07 -12.11
C PHE A 453 16.91 12.41 -12.34
N ASP A 454 17.90 13.17 -12.81
CA ASP A 454 19.23 12.63 -13.07
C ASP A 454 19.82 11.95 -11.80
N HIS A 455 20.25 10.70 -11.92
CA HIS A 455 20.69 9.84 -10.81
C HIS A 455 19.70 9.72 -9.62
N ALA A 456 18.40 9.94 -9.81
CA ALA A 456 17.40 9.85 -8.74
C ALA A 456 16.70 8.48 -8.70
N LEU A 457 16.85 7.73 -7.59
CA LEU A 457 16.05 6.52 -7.36
C LEU A 457 14.55 6.87 -7.38
N THR A 458 13.85 6.46 -8.44
CA THR A 458 12.42 6.73 -8.58
C THR A 458 11.57 5.66 -7.89
N ALA A 459 10.32 6.01 -7.56
CA ALA A 459 9.35 5.03 -7.07
C ALA A 459 9.08 3.92 -8.12
N ASP A 460 9.28 4.21 -9.40
CA ASP A 460 9.07 3.27 -10.51
C ASP A 460 10.22 2.26 -10.60
N GLU A 461 11.46 2.67 -10.34
CA GLU A 461 12.61 1.77 -10.21
C GLU A 461 12.46 0.83 -9.02
N VAL A 462 12.10 1.36 -7.84
CA VAL A 462 11.91 0.56 -6.62
C VAL A 462 10.77 -0.45 -6.79
N ASN A 463 9.69 -0.07 -7.46
CA ASN A 463 8.53 -0.93 -7.67
C ASN A 463 8.59 -1.73 -9.00
N ARG A 464 9.69 -1.68 -9.77
CA ARG A 464 9.83 -2.31 -11.10
C ARG A 464 9.46 -3.81 -11.12
N LYS A 465 9.67 -4.52 -10.01
CA LYS A 465 9.26 -5.93 -9.83
C LYS A 465 7.76 -6.19 -10.01
N TYR A 466 6.92 -5.19 -9.70
CA TYR A 466 5.46 -5.27 -9.77
C TYR A 466 4.90 -4.58 -11.02
N SER A 467 5.76 -4.16 -11.95
CA SER A 467 5.36 -3.44 -13.15
C SER A 467 5.13 -4.38 -14.34
N TYR A 468 4.09 -4.09 -15.12
CA TYR A 468 3.85 -4.80 -16.39
C TYR A 468 4.84 -4.43 -17.50
N LYS A 469 5.73 -3.45 -17.27
CA LYS A 469 6.67 -2.92 -18.26
C LYS A 469 7.56 -3.98 -18.92
N GLY A 470 7.99 -5.01 -18.20
CA GLY A 470 8.78 -6.10 -18.78
C GLY A 470 7.98 -6.96 -19.77
N LEU A 471 6.71 -7.25 -19.46
CA LEU A 471 5.81 -7.99 -20.35
C LEU A 471 5.40 -7.16 -21.56
N VAL A 472 5.16 -5.85 -21.37
CA VAL A 472 4.89 -4.90 -22.46
C VAL A 472 6.10 -4.76 -23.38
N ALA A 473 7.33 -4.66 -22.84
CA ALA A 473 8.56 -4.57 -23.64
C ALA A 473 8.72 -5.79 -24.56
N GLU A 474 8.58 -7.01 -24.02
CA GLU A 474 8.73 -8.24 -24.79
C GLU A 474 7.60 -8.43 -25.82
N ALA A 475 6.36 -8.08 -25.47
CA ALA A 475 5.25 -8.04 -26.42
C ALA A 475 5.49 -7.02 -27.56
N LEU A 476 5.97 -5.82 -27.24
CA LEU A 476 6.26 -4.77 -28.21
C LEU A 476 7.42 -5.18 -29.14
N ARG A 477 8.48 -5.77 -28.59
CA ARG A 477 9.61 -6.34 -29.33
C ARG A 477 9.16 -7.37 -30.37
N GLN A 478 8.21 -8.23 -30.02
CA GLN A 478 7.65 -9.21 -30.95
C GLN A 478 6.67 -8.62 -31.99
N LEU A 479 5.99 -7.52 -31.67
CA LEU A 479 5.04 -6.87 -32.59
C LEU A 479 5.74 -6.00 -33.64
N VAL A 480 6.57 -5.06 -33.19
CA VAL A 480 7.15 -4.03 -34.07
C VAL A 480 8.65 -4.20 -34.30
N GLY A 481 9.34 -5.02 -33.50
CA GLY A 481 10.80 -5.13 -33.53
C GLY A 481 11.50 -4.07 -32.67
N GLU A 482 12.67 -4.44 -32.14
CA GLU A 482 13.46 -3.65 -31.20
C GLU A 482 13.94 -2.30 -31.79
N GLN A 483 14.20 -2.25 -33.09
CA GLN A 483 14.63 -1.05 -33.83
C GLN A 483 13.53 0.02 -34.03
N ASN A 484 12.27 -0.29 -33.69
CA ASN A 484 11.10 0.54 -33.96
C ASN A 484 10.56 1.29 -32.73
N TYR A 485 11.23 1.17 -31.58
CA TYR A 485 10.97 1.97 -30.39
C TYR A 485 12.27 2.27 -29.63
N LYS A 486 12.23 3.25 -28.73
CA LYS A 486 13.24 3.45 -27.69
C LYS A 486 12.61 3.25 -26.32
N GLN A 487 13.33 2.66 -25.38
CA GLN A 487 12.85 2.34 -24.04
C GLN A 487 13.57 3.18 -22.99
N ASP A 488 12.88 3.53 -21.90
CA ASP A 488 13.47 4.19 -20.73
C ASP A 488 14.10 5.58 -21.02
N GLU A 489 13.64 6.26 -22.08
CA GLU A 489 14.15 7.57 -22.50
C GLU A 489 13.76 8.70 -21.53
N VAL A 490 14.71 9.59 -21.26
CA VAL A 490 14.54 10.81 -20.45
C VAL A 490 14.31 12.00 -21.36
N LEU A 491 13.08 12.49 -21.43
CA LEU A 491 12.72 13.64 -22.25
C LEU A 491 12.76 14.94 -21.43
N ALA A 492 13.18 16.05 -22.03
CA ALA A 492 13.14 17.37 -21.39
C ALA A 492 11.73 17.67 -20.82
N PRO A 493 11.60 18.27 -19.62
CA PRO A 493 12.64 18.77 -18.72
C PRO A 493 13.26 17.72 -17.76
N GLY A 494 13.05 16.42 -18.02
CA GLY A 494 13.63 15.30 -17.26
C GLY A 494 12.70 14.11 -17.08
N TYR A 495 11.56 14.04 -17.77
CA TYR A 495 10.57 13.00 -17.59
C TYR A 495 11.01 11.65 -18.17
N TYR A 496 11.00 10.62 -17.32
CA TYR A 496 11.06 9.23 -17.78
C TYR A 496 9.80 8.85 -18.56
N THR A 497 10.05 8.18 -19.69
CA THR A 497 9.05 7.59 -20.57
C THR A 497 9.33 6.10 -20.74
N ASP A 498 8.28 5.28 -20.86
CA ASP A 498 8.45 3.83 -20.91
C ASP A 498 8.90 3.38 -22.29
N PHE A 499 8.14 3.74 -23.33
CA PHE A 499 8.52 3.53 -24.72
C PHE A 499 8.18 4.76 -25.59
N VAL A 500 9.11 5.14 -26.45
CA VAL A 500 8.96 6.19 -27.47
C VAL A 500 8.93 5.53 -28.84
N LEU A 501 7.88 5.82 -29.62
CA LEU A 501 7.67 5.31 -30.97
C LEU A 501 7.48 6.48 -31.94
N TRP A 502 7.88 6.30 -33.19
CA TRP A 502 7.56 7.23 -34.28
C TRP A 502 6.56 6.55 -35.22
N MET A 503 5.52 7.28 -35.64
CA MET A 503 4.50 6.78 -36.55
C MET A 503 4.32 7.73 -37.73
N ASP A 504 4.08 7.18 -38.92
CA ASP A 504 3.64 7.98 -40.08
C ASP A 504 2.13 8.27 -40.01
N SER A 505 1.64 9.16 -40.87
CA SER A 505 0.22 9.50 -40.99
C SER A 505 -0.68 8.35 -41.48
N SER A 506 -0.11 7.20 -41.86
CA SER A 506 -0.84 5.95 -42.16
C SER A 506 -0.85 4.95 -41.01
N GLY A 507 -0.30 5.32 -39.85
CA GLY A 507 -0.29 4.49 -38.64
C GLY A 507 0.81 3.44 -38.60
N ARG A 508 1.78 3.48 -39.51
CA ARG A 508 2.92 2.54 -39.49
C ARG A 508 4.00 3.06 -38.55
N VAL A 509 4.50 2.18 -37.69
CA VAL A 509 5.64 2.47 -36.81
C VAL A 509 6.93 2.53 -37.65
N LEU A 510 7.75 3.54 -37.40
CA LEU A 510 8.97 3.85 -38.12
C LEU A 510 10.23 3.49 -37.30
N PRO A 511 11.32 3.03 -37.95
CA PRO A 511 12.57 2.73 -37.27
C PRO A 511 13.27 3.99 -36.74
N ILE A 512 13.63 3.98 -35.46
CA ILE A 512 14.30 5.10 -34.80
C ILE A 512 15.82 4.90 -34.92
N ARG A 513 16.36 5.16 -36.11
CA ARG A 513 17.80 5.00 -36.39
C ARG A 513 18.65 5.99 -35.58
N THR A 514 19.56 5.46 -34.77
CA THR A 514 20.56 6.25 -34.04
C THR A 514 21.75 6.56 -34.96
N GLY A 515 21.63 7.60 -35.78
CA GLY A 515 22.72 8.13 -36.60
C GLY A 515 22.33 8.47 -38.05
N ALA A 516 22.79 9.65 -38.50
CA ALA A 516 22.76 10.18 -39.86
C ALA A 516 21.38 10.41 -40.55
N GLY A 517 21.05 11.69 -40.73
CA GLY A 517 20.58 12.19 -42.03
C GLY A 517 19.19 11.80 -42.51
N LEU A 518 18.14 12.28 -41.83
CA LEU A 518 16.85 12.55 -42.48
C LEU A 518 16.36 13.94 -42.06
N ALA A 519 16.34 14.88 -43.01
CA ALA A 519 15.71 16.18 -42.82
C ALA A 519 14.19 15.99 -42.80
N LEU A 520 13.60 16.01 -41.61
CA LEU A 520 12.20 15.66 -41.39
C LEU A 520 11.45 16.83 -40.75
N SER A 521 10.37 17.26 -41.40
CA SER A 521 9.49 18.32 -40.89
C SER A 521 8.67 17.80 -39.71
N ILE A 522 9.06 18.20 -38.50
CA ILE A 522 8.31 17.91 -37.26
C ILE A 522 7.22 18.98 -37.13
N VAL A 523 5.95 18.57 -37.30
CA VAL A 523 4.80 19.47 -37.19
C VAL A 523 4.23 19.41 -35.76
N PRO A 524 4.08 20.54 -35.04
CA PRO A 524 3.36 20.57 -33.76
C PRO A 524 1.87 20.26 -33.99
N SER A 525 1.25 19.45 -33.14
CA SER A 525 -0.18 19.14 -33.24
C SER A 525 -1.02 20.40 -33.07
N SER A 526 -1.91 20.69 -34.03
CA SER A 526 -2.80 21.85 -33.96
C SER A 526 -3.85 21.64 -32.86
N CYS A 527 -3.73 22.37 -31.75
CA CYS A 527 -4.80 22.48 -30.78
C CYS A 527 -6.02 23.16 -31.42
N VAL A 528 -7.21 22.63 -31.18
CA VAL A 528 -8.47 23.27 -31.60
C VAL A 528 -8.70 24.50 -30.73
N ALA A 529 -8.20 25.66 -31.18
CA ALA A 529 -8.49 26.96 -30.62
C ALA A 529 -9.56 27.66 -31.47
N VAL A 530 -10.56 28.24 -30.81
CA VAL A 530 -11.62 29.04 -31.47
C VAL A 530 -10.97 30.25 -32.14
N ALA A 531 -11.36 30.51 -33.39
CA ALA A 531 -10.63 31.41 -34.27
C ALA A 531 -10.67 32.90 -33.86
N SER A 532 -9.48 33.50 -33.73
CA SER A 532 -9.22 34.91 -34.01
C SER A 532 -7.90 35.04 -34.77
N LYS A 533 -7.84 35.96 -35.75
CA LYS A 533 -6.76 36.02 -36.76
C LYS A 533 -5.41 36.45 -36.15
N PRO A 534 -4.27 35.94 -36.65
CA PRO A 534 -2.95 36.26 -36.12
C PRO A 534 -2.34 37.53 -36.72
N ALA A 535 -1.30 38.05 -36.03
CA ALA A 535 -0.25 38.84 -36.64
C ALA A 535 1.01 37.97 -36.72
N GLU A 536 1.59 37.82 -37.91
CA GLU A 536 2.73 36.94 -38.16
C GLU A 536 4.05 37.55 -37.65
N GLY A 537 4.91 36.74 -37.03
CA GLY A 537 6.28 37.17 -36.65
C GLY A 537 6.93 36.40 -35.50
N ALA A 538 6.16 35.96 -34.50
CA ALA A 538 6.74 35.42 -33.25
C ALA A 538 6.89 33.87 -33.20
N VAL A 539 6.05 33.12 -33.94
CA VAL A 539 5.89 31.66 -33.72
C VAL A 539 7.12 30.84 -34.15
N ALA A 540 7.85 31.27 -35.18
CA ALA A 540 9.02 30.54 -35.70
C ALA A 540 10.26 30.58 -34.78
N VAL A 541 10.37 31.61 -33.93
CA VAL A 541 11.51 31.77 -33.02
C VAL A 541 11.43 30.76 -31.86
N VAL A 542 10.24 30.55 -31.31
CA VAL A 542 10.04 29.64 -30.17
C VAL A 542 10.47 28.20 -30.52
N THR A 543 10.18 27.74 -31.74
CA THR A 543 10.57 26.40 -32.20
C THR A 543 12.08 26.18 -32.39
N SER A 544 12.88 27.24 -32.54
CA SER A 544 14.34 27.09 -32.72
C SER A 544 15.07 26.93 -31.39
N GLU A 545 14.59 27.56 -30.31
CA GLU A 545 15.23 27.43 -28.99
C GLU A 545 15.03 26.03 -28.37
N PHE A 546 13.91 25.36 -28.63
CA PHE A 546 13.68 23.97 -28.22
C PHE A 546 14.67 22.96 -28.83
N GLN A 547 15.31 23.27 -29.97
CA GLN A 547 16.27 22.35 -30.58
C GLN A 547 17.56 22.19 -29.76
N LYS A 548 17.92 23.17 -28.92
CA LYS A 548 19.10 23.09 -28.02
C LYS A 548 18.98 22.04 -26.91
N PHE A 549 17.77 21.54 -26.63
CA PHE A 549 17.53 20.51 -25.61
C PHE A 549 17.05 19.17 -26.18
N SER A 550 17.17 18.98 -27.50
CA SER A 550 17.02 17.67 -28.12
C SER A 550 18.29 16.83 -27.91
N PRO A 551 18.21 15.57 -27.44
CA PRO A 551 19.36 14.66 -27.35
C PRO A 551 19.91 14.22 -28.73
N PHE A 552 19.46 14.84 -29.82
CA PHE A 552 19.87 14.58 -31.21
C PHE A 552 20.36 15.84 -31.95
N ALA A 553 20.74 16.91 -31.24
CA ALA A 553 21.39 18.07 -31.86
C ALA A 553 22.82 17.74 -32.31
N THR A 554 23.15 18.03 -33.57
CA THR A 554 24.48 17.82 -34.14
C THR A 554 25.48 18.87 -33.68
N LEU A 555 26.64 18.42 -33.19
CA LEU A 555 27.85 19.25 -33.12
C LEU A 555 28.38 19.46 -34.54
N GLU A 556 28.39 20.70 -35.04
CA GLU A 556 29.16 21.05 -36.23
C GLU A 556 30.62 21.31 -35.84
N GLU A 557 31.53 20.56 -36.46
CA GLU A 557 32.97 20.67 -36.29
C GLU A 557 33.63 21.05 -37.63
N GLY A 558 34.33 22.19 -37.65
CA GLY A 558 35.37 22.49 -38.65
C GLY A 558 34.92 23.01 -40.02
N ALA A 559 34.98 24.33 -40.21
CA ALA A 559 35.25 24.94 -41.51
C ALA A 559 36.26 26.08 -41.34
N GLU A 560 37.48 25.89 -41.87
CA GLU A 560 38.53 26.91 -41.87
C GLU A 560 38.29 27.95 -42.97
N GLN A 561 38.33 29.24 -42.67
CA GLN A 561 38.75 30.22 -43.68
C GLN A 561 39.43 31.49 -43.12
N THR A 562 40.71 31.59 -43.48
CA THR A 562 41.69 32.68 -43.40
C THR A 562 41.23 34.14 -43.25
N CYS A 563 41.77 34.77 -42.20
CA CYS A 563 42.49 36.06 -42.18
C CYS A 563 41.89 37.35 -42.79
N GLN A 564 41.73 38.38 -41.94
CA GLN A 564 42.60 39.57 -42.02
C GLN A 564 42.62 40.47 -40.75
N VAL A 565 43.83 40.60 -40.21
CA VAL A 565 44.50 41.72 -39.50
C VAL A 565 43.66 42.91 -38.97
N GLY A 566 43.84 43.20 -37.68
CA GLY A 566 43.55 44.49 -37.03
C GLY A 566 44.20 44.55 -35.64
N GLU A 567 45.32 45.26 -35.50
CA GLU A 567 46.20 45.22 -34.32
C GLU A 567 45.68 46.04 -33.11
N ALA A 568 45.83 45.51 -31.88
CA ALA A 568 46.23 46.28 -30.68
C ALA A 568 46.47 45.40 -29.41
N ILE A 569 47.65 44.76 -29.36
CA ILE A 569 48.56 44.70 -28.19
C ILE A 569 48.00 44.35 -26.77
N GLY A 570 48.41 43.17 -26.28
CA GLY A 570 48.99 43.01 -24.93
C GLY A 570 48.08 42.47 -23.81
N GLY A 571 48.28 41.27 -23.27
CA GLY A 571 49.22 40.20 -23.67
C GLY A 571 49.17 38.97 -22.75
N ALA A 572 49.75 37.84 -23.22
CA ALA A 572 50.20 36.63 -22.50
C ALA A 572 49.29 36.05 -21.37
N MET A 573 48.60 34.89 -21.48
CA MET A 573 48.99 33.57 -22.06
C MET A 573 50.21 32.97 -21.30
N GLU A 574 50.30 31.70 -20.88
CA GLU A 574 49.71 30.41 -21.28
C GLU A 574 49.19 29.62 -20.05
N ALA A 575 48.13 28.79 -20.11
CA ALA A 575 47.98 27.47 -20.78
C ALA A 575 48.94 26.39 -20.20
N ARG A 576 48.53 25.14 -19.89
CA ARG A 576 47.89 24.13 -20.75
C ARG A 576 47.25 23.01 -19.89
N SER A 577 45.98 22.66 -20.10
CA SER A 577 45.46 21.40 -20.70
C SER A 577 45.89 20.06 -20.07
N PHE A 578 44.94 19.20 -19.68
CA PHE A 578 44.55 17.98 -20.45
C PHE A 578 43.43 17.14 -19.76
N LEU A 579 42.82 16.31 -20.60
CA LEU A 579 41.59 15.49 -20.54
C LEU A 579 41.47 14.41 -19.44
N PRO A 580 40.28 13.76 -19.27
CA PRO A 580 39.96 12.88 -18.14
C PRO A 580 40.29 11.39 -18.36
N HIS A 581 40.28 10.61 -17.27
CA HIS A 581 40.46 9.15 -17.31
C HIS A 581 39.44 8.36 -16.48
N HIS A 582 39.05 7.21 -17.03
CA HIS A 582 38.21 6.19 -16.41
C HIS A 582 38.99 5.25 -15.47
N ILE A 583 38.25 4.68 -14.51
CA ILE A 583 38.38 3.34 -13.90
C ILE A 583 39.70 2.57 -14.11
N ARG A 584 40.44 2.35 -13.01
CA ARG A 584 41.00 1.01 -12.69
C ARG A 584 41.38 0.84 -11.21
N SER A 585 40.97 -0.28 -10.63
CA SER A 585 41.44 -0.77 -9.32
C SER A 585 42.83 -1.41 -9.44
N THR A 586 43.69 -1.28 -8.42
CA THR A 586 44.57 -2.38 -7.91
C THR A 586 45.29 -2.01 -6.61
N SER A 587 45.42 -3.00 -5.72
CA SER A 587 46.48 -3.19 -4.70
C SER A 587 46.93 -2.00 -3.82
N GLY A 588 46.52 -2.02 -2.55
CA GLY A 588 47.24 -1.32 -1.48
C GLY A 588 48.40 -2.16 -0.94
N ALA A 589 49.52 -1.52 -0.60
CA ALA A 589 50.60 -2.12 0.18
C ALA A 589 51.41 -1.06 0.95
N ALA A 590 51.87 -1.44 2.14
CA ALA A 590 52.95 -0.84 2.94
C ALA A 590 52.79 0.63 3.44
N VAL A 591 52.45 0.75 4.73
CA VAL A 591 52.82 1.90 5.59
C VAL A 591 54.29 1.73 6.03
N PRO A 592 55.04 2.82 6.26
CA PRO A 592 55.72 2.93 7.55
C PRO A 592 55.60 4.32 8.22
N SER A 593 55.51 4.25 9.54
CA SER A 593 55.40 5.29 10.57
C SER A 593 56.53 6.33 10.65
N GLY A 594 56.20 7.54 11.15
CA GLY A 594 57.12 8.54 11.72
C GLY A 594 56.54 9.20 12.99
N PRO A 595 57.35 9.77 13.92
CA PRO A 595 57.09 9.65 15.36
C PRO A 595 56.51 10.88 16.12
N PRO A 596 56.00 10.68 17.37
CA PRO A 596 55.28 11.70 18.17
C PRO A 596 56.12 12.37 19.28
N ARG A 597 55.57 13.39 19.98
CA ARG A 597 56.12 13.97 21.23
C ARG A 597 55.06 14.76 22.07
N PRO A 598 55.35 15.16 23.33
CA PRO A 598 54.61 14.77 24.55
C PRO A 598 53.65 15.88 25.07
N GLY A 599 52.75 15.71 26.05
CA GLY A 599 52.61 14.72 27.12
C GLY A 599 52.89 15.34 28.50
N THR A 600 51.93 15.29 29.44
CA THR A 600 52.18 15.51 30.88
C THR A 600 51.06 14.98 31.80
N ASN A 601 51.48 14.42 32.94
CA ASN A 601 50.76 14.22 34.20
C ASN A 601 49.62 13.17 34.23
N GLY A 602 49.99 11.96 34.66
CA GLY A 602 49.06 10.94 35.17
C GLY A 602 49.14 10.77 36.70
N GLY A 603 48.25 9.95 37.23
CA GLY A 603 48.21 9.49 38.62
C GLY A 603 47.12 8.42 38.74
N ALA A 604 47.50 7.17 38.99
CA ALA A 604 46.64 6.01 38.78
C ALA A 604 46.01 5.47 40.08
N LEU A 605 44.78 4.96 39.98
CA LEU A 605 44.27 3.86 40.81
C LEU A 605 43.45 2.91 39.91
N ASP A 606 43.54 1.62 40.23
CA ASP A 606 43.18 0.49 39.38
C ASP A 606 42.00 -0.28 39.99
N TYR A 607 41.00 -0.67 39.18
CA TYR A 607 40.12 -1.82 39.44
C TYR A 607 39.20 -2.15 38.25
N GLY A 608 39.50 -3.25 37.55
CA GLY A 608 38.50 -4.26 37.12
C GLY A 608 37.55 -3.95 35.93
N PRO A 609 37.43 -4.86 34.92
CA PRO A 609 36.70 -4.56 33.68
C PRO A 609 35.23 -5.01 33.71
N TYR A 610 34.31 -4.12 33.31
CA TYR A 610 32.95 -4.48 32.92
C TYR A 610 32.53 -3.72 31.66
N TYR A 611 32.73 -4.36 30.50
CA TYR A 611 32.03 -4.00 29.27
C TYR A 611 31.52 -5.29 28.62
N VAL A 612 30.21 -5.49 28.66
CA VAL A 612 29.51 -6.60 27.99
C VAL A 612 28.89 -6.01 26.72
N PRO A 613 29.38 -6.35 25.51
CA PRO A 613 28.79 -5.84 24.27
C PRO A 613 27.39 -6.43 24.04
N ALA A 614 26.48 -5.59 23.55
CA ALA A 614 25.14 -6.02 23.18
C ALA A 614 25.11 -6.61 21.76
N ALA A 615 24.63 -7.85 21.63
CA ALA A 615 24.15 -8.43 20.38
C ALA A 615 23.21 -9.60 20.67
N GLU A 616 21.91 -9.45 20.38
CA GLU A 616 20.99 -10.53 19.94
C GLU A 616 19.63 -9.94 19.51
N TYR A 617 19.62 -9.44 18.28
CA TYR A 617 18.49 -9.05 17.41
C TYR A 617 19.05 -9.30 16.00
N TYR A 618 18.50 -10.07 15.07
CA TYR A 618 17.17 -10.67 14.88
C TYR A 618 17.29 -12.05 14.22
N ALA A 619 16.29 -12.93 14.37
CA ALA A 619 15.86 -13.84 13.29
C ALA A 619 14.48 -14.47 13.54
N SER A 620 13.45 -14.01 12.82
CA SER A 620 12.39 -14.85 12.19
C SER A 620 11.29 -13.97 11.58
N LEU A 621 11.44 -13.62 10.29
CA LEU A 621 10.35 -13.07 9.48
C LEU A 621 9.43 -14.19 9.03
N ALA A 622 8.16 -14.13 9.41
CA ALA A 622 7.10 -14.97 8.85
C ALA A 622 6.57 -14.36 7.54
N LYS A 623 6.04 -15.21 6.66
CA LYS A 623 5.54 -14.82 5.33
C LYS A 623 4.22 -14.02 5.37
N GLU A 624 4.15 -13.11 4.40
CA GLU A 624 2.98 -12.80 3.55
C GLU A 624 1.91 -11.75 3.96
N HIS A 625 1.39 -11.14 2.88
CA HIS A 625 0.22 -10.27 2.71
C HIS A 625 0.11 -8.95 3.52
N SER A 626 0.80 -7.90 3.04
CA SER A 626 0.19 -6.59 2.69
C SER A 626 1.23 -5.68 2.03
N LEU A 627 1.40 -5.81 0.70
CA LEU A 627 2.47 -5.13 -0.05
C LEU A 627 1.95 -3.92 -0.84
N GLU A 628 1.65 -2.83 -0.14
CA GLU A 628 1.87 -1.49 -0.71
C GLU A 628 3.18 -0.94 -0.18
N SER A 629 4.08 -0.54 -1.08
CA SER A 629 5.45 -0.15 -0.75
C SER A 629 5.48 1.02 0.24
N GLN A 630 6.10 0.79 1.41
CA GLN A 630 6.03 1.71 2.53
C GLN A 630 6.70 3.07 2.26
N ASP A 631 7.53 3.13 1.21
CA ASP A 631 8.26 4.31 0.76
C ASP A 631 7.88 4.77 -0.66
N SER A 632 6.60 4.66 -1.02
CA SER A 632 5.99 5.44 -2.14
C SER A 632 5.91 6.95 -1.84
N SER A 633 6.94 7.49 -1.18
CA SER A 633 7.23 8.92 -1.09
C SER A 633 8.13 9.27 -2.26
N THR A 634 7.59 9.86 -3.33
CA THR A 634 8.43 10.64 -4.22
C THR A 634 8.97 11.84 -3.42
N LEU A 635 10.18 11.66 -2.87
CA LEU A 635 11.06 12.67 -2.29
C LEU A 635 10.73 13.10 -0.84
N SER A 636 11.12 12.26 0.12
CA SER A 636 11.47 12.66 1.49
C SER A 636 12.44 11.64 2.10
N SER A 637 13.68 12.05 2.41
CA SER A 637 14.77 11.16 2.81
C SER A 637 14.58 10.52 4.20
N PRO A 638 14.99 9.25 4.41
CA PRO A 638 15.27 8.70 5.74
C PRO A 638 16.64 9.20 6.27
N PRO A 639 16.92 9.10 7.58
CA PRO A 639 18.22 9.43 8.14
C PRO A 639 19.27 8.34 7.82
N SER A 640 20.51 8.77 7.59
CA SER A 640 21.66 7.91 7.28
C SER A 640 22.15 7.11 8.48
N ASP A 641 22.67 5.89 8.25
CA ASP A 641 23.82 5.39 9.02
C ASP A 641 24.68 4.32 8.31
N GLY A 642 25.93 4.24 8.75
CA GLY A 642 27.12 3.56 8.22
C GLY A 642 27.05 2.19 7.50
N LEU A 643 27.87 2.07 6.46
CA LEU A 643 28.34 0.79 5.86
C LEU A 643 29.38 0.09 6.75
N ALA A 644 29.36 -1.24 6.82
CA ALA A 644 30.46 -2.07 7.32
C ALA A 644 30.51 -3.47 6.62
N PRO A 645 31.67 -4.17 6.57
CA PRO A 645 32.03 -5.05 5.44
C PRO A 645 32.15 -6.57 5.83
N PRO A 646 32.68 -7.48 4.99
CA PRO A 646 32.26 -8.91 4.98
C PRO A 646 33.19 -9.91 5.70
N GLY A 647 32.69 -11.13 6.02
CA GLY A 647 33.56 -12.24 6.48
C GLY A 647 32.92 -13.60 6.85
N ALA A 648 33.07 -14.59 5.95
CA ALA A 648 33.40 -16.02 6.14
C ALA A 648 32.86 -16.92 7.30
N GLN A 649 32.04 -17.91 6.90
CA GLN A 649 32.10 -19.39 7.13
C GLN A 649 32.44 -20.05 8.52
N GLY A 650 31.41 -20.70 9.10
CA GLY A 650 31.44 -22.06 9.71
C GLY A 650 31.83 -22.22 11.20
N PRO A 651 31.62 -23.40 11.85
CA PRO A 651 30.94 -24.64 11.42
C PRO A 651 29.78 -25.10 12.37
N ALA A 652 29.34 -26.37 12.25
CA ALA A 652 28.02 -26.89 12.70
C ALA A 652 27.87 -27.41 14.15
N GLY A 653 26.61 -27.53 14.61
CA GLY A 653 26.17 -28.17 15.87
C GLY A 653 24.70 -28.65 15.80
N ALA A 654 24.32 -29.70 16.56
CA ALA A 654 23.15 -30.56 16.33
C ALA A 654 21.88 -30.26 17.20
N PRO A 655 20.69 -30.84 16.91
CA PRO A 655 19.39 -30.32 17.37
C PRO A 655 18.63 -31.16 18.45
N ALA A 656 17.69 -30.52 19.18
CA ALA A 656 16.52 -31.09 19.87
C ALA A 656 15.73 -29.98 20.62
N PRO A 657 14.46 -30.19 21.06
CA PRO A 657 13.34 -30.93 20.45
C PRO A 657 12.01 -30.12 20.40
N ASP A 658 10.97 -30.67 19.75
CA ASP A 658 9.67 -30.03 19.52
C ASP A 658 8.81 -29.73 20.76
N SER A 659 7.97 -28.69 20.66
CA SER A 659 6.87 -28.40 21.60
C SER A 659 5.57 -28.09 20.84
N LEU A 660 4.49 -28.80 21.19
CA LEU A 660 3.18 -28.71 20.56
C LEU A 660 2.32 -27.51 21.04
N PHE A 661 1.29 -27.20 20.25
CA PHE A 661 0.06 -26.41 20.51
C PHE A 661 -0.07 -25.07 19.75
N GLN A 662 -0.56 -25.13 18.51
CA GLN A 662 -1.00 -23.96 17.73
C GLN A 662 -2.17 -24.32 16.77
N PHE A 663 -3.36 -23.78 17.02
CA PHE A 663 -4.48 -23.59 16.06
C PHE A 663 -5.36 -22.43 16.61
N SER A 664 -5.57 -21.31 15.92
CA SER A 664 -6.31 -21.05 14.66
C SER A 664 -7.79 -20.70 14.88
N ILE A 665 -8.07 -19.42 15.13
CA ILE A 665 -9.44 -18.85 15.14
C ILE A 665 -9.82 -18.48 13.70
N GLY A 666 -10.61 -19.30 13.03
CA GLY A 666 -11.03 -19.05 11.65
C GLY A 666 -12.05 -20.06 11.16
N LYS A 667 -13.29 -19.98 11.68
CA LYS A 667 -14.50 -20.63 11.13
C LYS A 667 -15.77 -20.19 11.88
N ILE A 668 -16.20 -18.96 11.63
CA ILE A 668 -17.61 -18.53 11.71
C ILE A 668 -17.81 -17.51 10.59
N LEU A 669 -18.90 -17.66 9.83
CA LEU A 669 -19.23 -17.04 8.54
C LEU A 669 -18.68 -17.78 7.31
N GLU A 670 -19.57 -17.82 6.30
CA GLU A 670 -19.43 -18.35 4.93
C GLU A 670 -19.57 -19.88 4.76
N ASP A 671 -20.77 -20.25 4.32
CA ASP A 671 -21.17 -21.49 3.67
C ASP A 671 -21.70 -21.12 2.25
N GLU A 672 -21.63 -22.07 1.30
CA GLU A 672 -22.00 -22.07 -0.13
C GLU A 672 -20.87 -22.01 -1.21
N GLY A 673 -20.75 -23.12 -1.97
CA GLY A 673 -20.11 -23.27 -3.31
C GLY A 673 -18.59 -23.11 -3.41
N GLY A 674 -17.74 -24.07 -3.83
CA GLY A 674 -17.93 -25.26 -4.67
C GLY A 674 -17.96 -24.90 -6.17
N SER A 675 -17.14 -25.43 -7.10
CA SER A 675 -15.94 -26.31 -7.07
C SER A 675 -15.30 -26.34 -8.49
N GLY A 676 -14.04 -26.73 -8.78
CA GLY A 676 -12.90 -27.13 -7.94
C GLY A 676 -12.07 -28.30 -8.53
N ALA A 677 -10.73 -28.28 -8.32
CA ALA A 677 -9.76 -29.40 -8.53
C ALA A 677 -9.34 -29.77 -9.98
N PRO A 678 -8.35 -30.68 -10.19
CA PRO A 678 -7.06 -30.93 -9.50
C PRO A 678 -5.87 -30.70 -10.49
N GLY A 679 -4.57 -30.75 -10.19
CA GLY A 679 -3.80 -31.27 -9.06
C GLY A 679 -2.74 -32.28 -9.57
N VAL A 680 -1.45 -31.92 -9.54
CA VAL A 680 -0.30 -32.83 -9.81
C VAL A 680 0.80 -32.57 -8.79
N GLN A 681 1.35 -33.63 -8.22
CA GLN A 681 2.48 -33.61 -7.27
C GLN A 681 3.82 -33.67 -8.02
N GLY A 682 4.89 -33.08 -7.47
CA GLY A 682 6.25 -33.46 -7.89
C GLY A 682 7.36 -32.47 -7.53
N THR A 683 8.30 -32.95 -6.72
CA THR A 683 9.72 -32.56 -6.66
C THR A 683 10.09 -31.10 -6.40
N ASP A 684 10.63 -30.85 -5.20
CA ASP A 684 11.61 -29.81 -4.97
C ASP A 684 12.77 -29.92 -5.98
N CYS A 685 13.11 -28.82 -6.64
CA CYS A 685 14.34 -28.67 -7.40
C CYS A 685 14.87 -27.25 -7.18
N GLU A 686 16.12 -27.15 -6.73
CA GLU A 686 16.81 -25.91 -6.40
C GLU A 686 17.00 -25.06 -7.68
N LEU A 687 16.84 -23.73 -7.55
CA LEU A 687 17.08 -22.78 -8.63
C LEU A 687 18.58 -22.43 -8.72
N PRO A 688 19.31 -22.77 -9.79
CA PRO A 688 20.66 -22.27 -10.02
C PRO A 688 20.62 -20.84 -10.54
N GLY A 689 21.51 -19.98 -10.05
CA GLY A 689 21.65 -18.61 -10.55
C GLY A 689 22.15 -18.57 -11.99
N PHE A 690 21.52 -17.74 -12.81
CA PHE A 690 21.84 -17.59 -14.23
C PHE A 690 22.56 -16.26 -14.52
N TYR A 691 23.89 -16.22 -14.29
CA TYR A 691 24.81 -15.41 -15.11
C TYR A 691 26.29 -15.77 -14.84
N GLU A 692 26.87 -16.72 -15.60
CA GLU A 692 28.29 -16.67 -15.99
C GLU A 692 28.65 -17.70 -17.09
N GLY A 693 29.00 -17.21 -18.28
CA GLY A 693 30.31 -17.51 -18.88
C GLY A 693 30.50 -18.57 -19.99
N VAL A 694 30.58 -18.10 -21.25
CA VAL A 694 31.62 -18.43 -22.29
C VAL A 694 31.62 -19.87 -22.89
N PRO A 695 32.10 -20.16 -24.14
CA PRO A 695 32.59 -19.32 -25.26
C PRO A 695 31.82 -19.44 -26.59
N TYR A 696 32.24 -18.62 -27.56
CA TYR A 696 31.95 -18.74 -28.99
C TYR A 696 32.54 -20.02 -29.63
N SER A 697 31.99 -20.40 -30.80
CA SER A 697 32.69 -21.19 -31.81
C SER A 697 32.38 -20.63 -33.19
N GLU A 698 33.41 -20.31 -33.98
CA GLU A 698 33.29 -19.91 -35.39
C GLU A 698 32.92 -21.12 -36.26
N GLY A 699 32.08 -20.94 -37.30
CA GLY A 699 31.58 -22.12 -38.03
C GLY A 699 30.65 -21.92 -39.24
N SER A 700 31.06 -21.08 -40.20
CA SER A 700 30.64 -21.15 -41.63
C SER A 700 29.21 -20.75 -42.05
N GLU A 701 29.09 -20.39 -43.32
CA GLU A 701 27.97 -19.72 -43.98
C GLU A 701 26.81 -20.65 -44.39
N ALA A 702 25.57 -20.16 -44.31
CA ALA A 702 24.48 -20.53 -45.24
C ALA A 702 23.35 -19.49 -45.21
N ASP A 703 23.19 -18.80 -46.34
CA ASP A 703 22.17 -17.81 -46.69
C ASP A 703 20.73 -18.14 -46.24
N ARG A 704 20.15 -17.31 -45.35
CA ARG A 704 18.70 -17.20 -45.11
C ARG A 704 18.29 -15.79 -44.68
N VAL A 705 17.50 -15.15 -45.54
CA VAL A 705 16.85 -13.84 -45.35
C VAL A 705 16.02 -13.79 -44.05
N PRO A 706 16.12 -12.71 -43.24
CA PRO A 706 15.27 -12.54 -42.06
C PRO A 706 13.81 -12.20 -42.45
N PRO A 707 12.79 -12.73 -41.76
CA PRO A 707 11.40 -12.43 -42.05
C PRO A 707 11.05 -10.97 -41.72
N SER A 708 10.26 -10.34 -42.59
CA SER A 708 9.76 -8.97 -42.45
C SER A 708 8.86 -8.80 -41.22
N PRO A 709 8.84 -7.62 -40.55
CA PRO A 709 7.91 -7.34 -39.46
C PRO A 709 6.45 -7.33 -39.95
N PRO A 710 5.47 -7.69 -39.10
CA PRO A 710 4.07 -7.79 -39.49
C PRO A 710 3.48 -6.41 -39.82
N GLN A 711 2.74 -6.32 -40.94
CA GLN A 711 2.08 -5.10 -41.38
C GLN A 711 0.72 -4.93 -40.68
N LEU A 712 0.46 -3.75 -40.11
CA LEU A 712 -0.71 -3.46 -39.29
C LEU A 712 -2.03 -3.30 -40.08
N HIS A 713 -1.99 -3.29 -41.42
CA HIS A 713 -3.15 -3.21 -42.31
C HIS A 713 -2.94 -3.98 -43.63
N PRO A 714 -4.02 -4.44 -44.29
CA PRO A 714 -3.94 -5.21 -45.54
C PRO A 714 -3.53 -4.34 -46.74
N PRO A 715 -2.91 -4.92 -47.78
CA PRO A 715 -2.42 -4.18 -48.93
C PRO A 715 -3.50 -3.97 -49.98
N ASP A 716 -3.78 -2.71 -50.31
CA ASP A 716 -4.42 -2.37 -51.57
C ASP A 716 -3.77 -1.09 -52.15
N ARG A 717 -3.15 -1.25 -53.34
CA ARG A 717 -2.58 -0.22 -54.25
C ARG A 717 -1.11 0.25 -54.02
N PRO A 718 -0.42 0.70 -55.09
CA PRO A 718 0.91 0.18 -55.46
C PRO A 718 2.14 1.04 -55.07
N ASP A 719 3.31 0.57 -55.51
CA ASP A 719 4.70 0.93 -55.19
C ASP A 719 5.05 2.38 -54.76
N PRO A 720 6.01 2.54 -53.81
CA PRO A 720 6.26 3.80 -53.10
C PRO A 720 7.33 4.73 -53.73
N ASP A 721 7.78 4.50 -54.97
CA ASP A 721 8.93 5.21 -55.55
C ASP A 721 8.62 6.56 -56.24
N THR A 722 7.41 7.12 -56.05
CA THR A 722 7.07 8.45 -56.60
C THR A 722 6.21 9.31 -55.67
N ILE A 723 6.68 9.56 -54.44
CA ILE A 723 6.21 10.68 -53.61
C ILE A 723 7.43 11.51 -53.18
N PRO A 724 7.46 12.85 -53.38
CA PRO A 724 8.57 13.69 -52.96
C PRO A 724 8.88 13.58 -51.46
N ALA A 725 10.14 13.80 -51.08
CA ALA A 725 10.61 13.64 -49.69
C ALA A 725 10.05 14.70 -48.71
N ASP A 726 9.38 15.74 -49.21
CA ASP A 726 8.71 16.74 -48.38
C ASP A 726 7.38 16.20 -47.82
N GLN A 727 7.24 16.28 -46.49
CA GLN A 727 6.01 16.04 -45.71
C GLN A 727 5.57 14.58 -45.45
N ARG A 728 6.51 13.65 -45.15
CA ARG A 728 6.16 12.56 -44.21
C ARG A 728 6.01 13.14 -42.80
N GLN A 729 4.77 13.48 -42.44
CA GLN A 729 4.43 14.06 -41.14
C GLN A 729 4.56 13.00 -40.03
N ILE A 730 5.66 13.06 -39.26
CA ILE A 730 5.93 12.09 -38.19
C ILE A 730 5.19 12.48 -36.91
N ARG A 731 4.41 11.54 -36.39
CA ARG A 731 3.83 11.60 -35.05
C ARG A 731 4.78 10.92 -34.06
N ARG A 732 5.11 11.60 -32.96
CA ARG A 732 5.89 11.04 -31.85
C ARG A 732 4.91 10.52 -30.80
N VAL A 733 4.93 9.22 -30.54
CA VAL A 733 4.03 8.54 -29.60
C VAL A 733 4.82 8.08 -28.39
N ILE A 734 4.30 8.35 -27.19
CA ILE A 734 4.80 7.83 -25.93
C ILE A 734 3.79 6.80 -25.44
N MET A 735 4.21 5.54 -25.40
CA MET A 735 3.45 4.46 -24.80
C MET A 735 3.81 4.42 -23.30
N SER A 736 2.83 4.74 -22.45
CA SER A 736 3.01 4.89 -21.00
C SER A 736 2.42 3.71 -20.24
N VAL A 737 3.24 2.96 -19.52
CA VAL A 737 2.82 1.82 -18.69
C VAL A 737 2.41 2.34 -17.31
N ASN A 738 1.11 2.42 -17.06
CA ASN A 738 0.60 3.01 -15.83
C ASN A 738 0.29 1.91 -14.81
N ASP A 739 1.26 1.56 -13.97
CA ASP A 739 1.08 0.66 -12.82
C ASP A 739 0.17 1.21 -11.69
N LYS A 740 -0.27 0.35 -10.76
CA LYS A 740 -1.25 0.64 -9.70
C LYS A 740 -0.98 1.89 -8.84
N TRP A 741 0.29 2.19 -8.53
CA TRP A 741 0.65 3.36 -7.70
C TRP A 741 0.57 4.71 -8.44
N HIS A 742 0.40 4.69 -9.76
CA HIS A 742 0.11 5.88 -10.56
C HIS A 742 -1.34 6.35 -10.44
N TYR A 743 -2.22 5.52 -9.90
CA TYR A 743 -3.63 5.81 -9.72
C TYR A 743 -3.98 6.14 -8.28
N CYS A 744 -5.03 6.93 -8.13
CA CYS A 744 -5.76 7.08 -6.88
C CYS A 744 -6.35 5.71 -6.48
N HIS A 745 -6.38 5.40 -5.19
CA HIS A 745 -6.89 4.11 -4.70
C HIS A 745 -8.38 3.94 -5.08
N ASN A 746 -8.74 2.74 -5.53
CA ASN A 746 -10.06 2.39 -6.07
C ASN A 746 -10.59 3.38 -7.14
N SER A 747 -9.71 3.94 -7.99
CA SER A 747 -10.09 4.97 -8.97
C SER A 747 -9.19 4.96 -10.21
N GLU A 748 -9.74 5.39 -11.35
CA GLU A 748 -9.01 5.56 -12.62
C GLU A 748 -8.30 6.92 -12.73
N VAL A 749 -8.42 7.79 -11.70
CA VAL A 749 -7.78 9.10 -11.69
C VAL A 749 -6.27 8.95 -11.44
N LEU A 750 -5.45 9.44 -12.37
CA LEU A 750 -4.00 9.51 -12.20
C LEU A 750 -3.60 10.50 -11.10
N VAL A 751 -2.54 10.17 -10.36
CA VAL A 751 -1.91 11.06 -9.37
C VAL A 751 -1.28 12.29 -10.03
N GLY A 752 -1.26 13.43 -9.34
CA GLY A 752 -0.94 14.73 -9.96
C GLY A 752 0.42 14.83 -10.65
N SER A 753 1.44 14.13 -10.14
CA SER A 753 2.75 14.06 -10.79
C SER A 753 2.72 13.37 -12.16
N ARG A 754 1.89 12.34 -12.34
CA ARG A 754 1.66 11.70 -13.65
C ARG A 754 0.73 12.53 -14.52
N ALA A 755 -0.34 13.09 -13.96
CA ALA A 755 -1.22 14.00 -14.70
C ALA A 755 -0.44 15.19 -15.29
N MET A 756 0.45 15.82 -14.50
CA MET A 756 1.33 16.91 -14.93
C MET A 756 2.32 16.48 -16.02
N ARG A 757 3.05 15.37 -15.82
CA ARG A 757 3.93 14.80 -16.86
C ARG A 757 3.17 14.64 -18.17
N ASP A 758 1.98 14.06 -18.11
CA ASP A 758 1.19 13.76 -19.29
C ASP A 758 0.59 15.03 -19.93
N ARG A 759 0.38 16.13 -19.20
CA ARG A 759 0.06 17.43 -19.82
C ARG A 759 1.28 17.99 -20.55
N HIS A 760 2.43 18.04 -19.88
CA HIS A 760 3.67 18.58 -20.44
C HIS A 760 4.14 17.85 -21.70
N LEU A 761 4.11 16.51 -21.70
CA LEU A 761 4.49 15.71 -22.86
C LEU A 761 3.56 15.99 -24.07
N ARG A 762 2.26 16.23 -23.85
CA ARG A 762 1.35 16.66 -24.92
C ARG A 762 1.70 18.06 -25.44
N LEU A 763 2.01 19.00 -24.56
CA LEU A 763 2.44 20.36 -24.93
C LEU A 763 3.77 20.37 -25.71
N LEU A 764 4.68 19.45 -25.39
CA LEU A 764 5.91 19.18 -26.16
C LEU A 764 5.66 18.50 -27.52
N GLY A 765 4.40 18.23 -27.88
CA GLY A 765 4.00 17.66 -29.16
C GLY A 765 4.17 16.14 -29.26
N TYR A 766 3.98 15.41 -28.15
CA TYR A 766 3.87 13.95 -28.13
C TYR A 766 2.41 13.51 -27.96
N ILE A 767 2.03 12.43 -28.65
CA ILE A 767 0.77 11.73 -28.41
C ILE A 767 1.03 10.72 -27.29
N ILE A 768 0.18 10.66 -26.27
CA ILE A 768 0.34 9.72 -25.14
C ILE A 768 -0.65 8.58 -25.28
N LEU A 769 -0.13 7.39 -25.51
CA LEU A 769 -0.86 6.14 -25.51
C LEU A 769 -0.73 5.49 -24.13
N GLN A 770 -1.73 5.69 -23.27
CA GLN A 770 -1.73 5.12 -21.92
C GLN A 770 -2.12 3.63 -21.96
N LEU A 771 -1.40 2.81 -21.18
CA LEU A 771 -1.71 1.42 -20.91
C LEU A 771 -2.06 1.29 -19.41
N PRO A 772 -3.35 1.30 -19.03
CA PRO A 772 -3.76 1.29 -17.62
C PRO A 772 -3.56 -0.08 -16.96
N TYR A 773 -3.12 -0.06 -15.69
CA TYR A 773 -3.02 -1.24 -14.83
C TYR A 773 -4.27 -2.12 -14.86
N HIS A 774 -5.46 -1.54 -14.75
CA HIS A 774 -6.73 -2.28 -14.71
C HIS A 774 -7.16 -2.89 -16.05
N GLU A 775 -6.50 -2.53 -17.15
CA GLU A 775 -6.60 -3.22 -18.44
C GLU A 775 -5.54 -4.33 -18.49
N LEU A 776 -4.29 -4.02 -18.16
CA LEU A 776 -3.14 -4.94 -18.18
C LEU A 776 -3.28 -6.14 -17.23
N GLU A 777 -3.83 -5.95 -16.03
CA GLU A 777 -4.06 -6.97 -15.00
C GLU A 777 -5.03 -8.08 -15.44
N LYS A 778 -5.86 -7.80 -16.46
CA LYS A 778 -6.82 -8.76 -17.02
C LYS A 778 -6.25 -9.63 -18.14
N LEU A 779 -5.04 -9.32 -18.63
CA LEU A 779 -4.43 -9.99 -19.78
C LEU A 779 -3.53 -11.14 -19.33
N ASN A 780 -3.79 -12.33 -19.86
CA ASN A 780 -3.10 -13.56 -19.51
C ASN A 780 -2.02 -13.91 -20.54
N GLY A 781 -0.77 -13.61 -20.18
CA GLY A 781 0.39 -13.95 -21.01
C GLY A 781 0.59 -13.06 -22.22
N ILE A 782 1.60 -13.40 -23.02
CA ILE A 782 2.16 -12.48 -24.01
C ILE A 782 1.27 -12.24 -25.23
N GLU A 783 0.55 -13.24 -25.72
CA GLU A 783 -0.26 -13.08 -26.94
C GLU A 783 -1.48 -12.18 -26.73
N GLU A 784 -2.12 -12.23 -25.56
CA GLU A 784 -3.19 -11.29 -25.20
C GLU A 784 -2.66 -9.86 -25.10
N VAL A 785 -1.49 -9.67 -24.48
CA VAL A 785 -0.81 -8.35 -24.43
C VAL A 785 -0.43 -7.88 -25.84
N LYS A 786 0.02 -8.77 -26.73
CA LYS A 786 0.32 -8.41 -28.13
C LYS A 786 -0.94 -7.94 -28.88
N GLN A 787 -2.05 -8.67 -28.78
CA GLN A 787 -3.32 -8.26 -29.39
C GLN A 787 -3.82 -6.92 -28.83
N TYR A 788 -3.69 -6.73 -27.51
CA TYR A 788 -4.03 -5.48 -26.82
C TYR A 788 -3.18 -4.29 -27.30
N LEU A 789 -1.85 -4.43 -27.35
CA LEU A 789 -0.94 -3.40 -27.83
C LEU A 789 -1.19 -3.08 -29.32
N HIS A 790 -1.41 -4.09 -30.15
CA HIS A 790 -1.76 -3.91 -31.57
C HIS A 790 -3.04 -3.07 -31.71
N LYS A 791 -4.09 -3.38 -30.94
CA LYS A 791 -5.33 -2.57 -30.93
C LYS A 791 -5.05 -1.14 -30.47
N LYS A 792 -4.36 -0.96 -29.34
CA LYS A 792 -4.02 0.36 -28.80
C LYS A 792 -3.18 1.22 -29.77
N LEU A 793 -2.32 0.61 -30.59
CA LEU A 793 -1.56 1.31 -31.64
C LEU A 793 -2.44 1.73 -32.83
N LEU A 794 -3.47 0.95 -33.19
CA LEU A 794 -4.46 1.34 -34.21
C LEU A 794 -5.39 2.45 -33.72
N ASP A 795 -5.70 2.48 -32.41
CA ASP A 795 -6.56 3.50 -31.77
C ASP A 795 -5.83 4.86 -31.57
N VAL A 796 -4.58 5.03 -32.04
CA VAL A 796 -3.82 6.29 -31.92
C VAL A 796 -4.45 7.37 -32.81
N PRO A 797 -4.74 8.58 -32.29
CA PRO A 797 -5.23 9.69 -33.11
C PRO A 797 -4.08 10.32 -33.91
N LEU A 798 -4.04 10.04 -35.23
CA LEU A 798 -2.97 10.42 -36.16
C LEU A 798 -3.18 11.76 -36.87
#